data_AF-A0A6N2CTH0-F1
#
_entry.id   AF-A0A6N2CTH0-F1
#
_cell.length_a   1.000
_cell.length_b   1.000
_cell.length_c   1.000
_cell.angle_alpha   90.00
_cell.angle_beta   90.00
_cell.angle_gamma   90.00
#
_symmetry.space_group_name_H-M   'P 1'
#
loop_
_entity.id
_entity.type
_entity.pdbx_description
1 polymer ?
#
loop_
_entity_poly.entity_id
_entity_poly.type
_entity_poly.pdbx_seq_one_letter_code
_entity_poly.pdbx_strand_id
1 'polypeptide(L)'
;MKSKLFTLILLVLSGFLTPFIVGQNSNFTEVYNGFSTQENTSIAQDYLPYYYNHAEVICGLHAATGFGFNMGPEILKEPFPGCTHCCTMENPQWLVFVGGPSIDNKISIEISISDCFLNQGVQIAMYKLPCDTEFDPTEQSIGLLPTNEMLISECQDGVSLPMQGTFLLELNGIEEGSLYGIMVDGWVGDQCWIEILEVREGGDPPQLGGNPNSPIYENLGWGEDTLCIMPQGSVFRLEDKITAACSYNWTLENLETSEKSSLESLGSGIATLVHFPDAGRYEVCVTVSNACDTSSTACRMVTVITNDDILEHPESIIVEETEDALFEVVSTVPGATYQWQADFGQGFQNLSQGNPFFGVNSPNLLIRNVSQNLDGLILRCLVLVDNCSSISDEAILNVRSIYPPDAKHCTFGPTQVVEVVNPITGRIWMDRNLGAQRRAFIPRDKRAFGDLYQWGRFSDGHQCRNSPDTLRLSETNRPEHGHFIVSNDFPQDWRTERSDELWDGIDAENNPCPDGFRVPTISEWREEVGSAGTIGTALTGTSWLYLPLAGMRQPNGNQRFEGIWGFYWSSTVAGDRSQALSFTGNFILPQSSTRASGYAVRCIKEDVTLTDDSPRETLWEIEESKAIQSNTFTNGLEILVYPNPTTGVVNLKIGGIPEEGGFQIRVIDVIGKEVLRFVTTDNLISLNLNSLQSGIYFIQISGIEGDVFGIERLLIK
;
A
#
# COMPACT_ATOMS: atom_id res chain seq x y z
N MET A 1 -49.77 -24.73 27.66
CA MET A 1 -50.11 -25.98 26.96
C MET A 1 -48.81 -26.78 26.85
N LYS A 2 -48.63 -27.78 27.74
CA LYS A 2 -48.57 -29.21 27.40
C LYS A 2 -47.42 -29.55 26.42
N SER A 3 -46.28 -30.05 26.90
CA SER A 3 -45.97 -31.48 27.23
C SER A 3 -45.31 -32.17 26.02
N LYS A 4 -44.25 -32.98 26.04
CA LYS A 4 -43.51 -33.77 27.05
C LYS A 4 -42.24 -34.29 26.32
N LEU A 5 -41.04 -34.26 26.91
CA LEU A 5 -40.44 -35.27 27.81
C LEU A 5 -39.87 -36.50 27.07
N PHE A 6 -38.54 -36.65 27.07
CA PHE A 6 -37.89 -37.81 27.68
C PHE A 6 -36.47 -37.46 28.13
N THR A 7 -36.09 -38.03 29.27
CA THR A 7 -35.00 -37.66 30.17
C THR A 7 -34.25 -38.94 30.54
N LEU A 8 -32.92 -38.88 30.62
CA LEU A 8 -32.02 -39.63 31.54
C LEU A 8 -30.63 -38.95 31.42
N ILE A 9 -30.10 -38.11 32.34
CA ILE A 9 -29.60 -38.28 33.73
C ILE A 9 -28.54 -39.40 33.78
N LEU A 10 -27.25 -39.18 34.10
CA LEU A 10 -26.58 -38.60 35.30
C LEU A 10 -25.34 -37.75 34.90
N LEU A 11 -25.05 -36.54 35.46
CA LEU A 11 -24.43 -36.18 36.78
C LEU A 11 -22.98 -36.76 36.93
N VAL A 12 -21.88 -36.07 37.28
CA VAL A 12 -21.64 -34.83 38.06
C VAL A 12 -20.16 -34.37 37.95
N LEU A 13 -20.01 -33.05 37.83
CA LEU A 13 -19.03 -32.09 38.37
C LEU A 13 -17.53 -32.38 38.60
N SER A 14 -16.79 -31.34 38.15
CA SER A 14 -15.71 -30.58 38.83
C SER A 14 -14.38 -31.29 39.15
N GLY A 15 -13.22 -30.63 39.07
CA GLY A 15 -12.90 -29.24 38.81
C GLY A 15 -11.37 -29.08 38.87
N PHE A 16 -10.89 -27.92 38.44
CA PHE A 16 -9.55 -27.35 38.57
C PHE A 16 -8.55 -28.08 39.47
N LEU A 17 -7.34 -28.30 38.95
CA LEU A 17 -6.08 -28.11 39.69
C LEU A 17 -4.90 -27.95 38.72
N THR A 18 -4.06 -26.98 39.05
CA THR A 18 -2.81 -26.50 38.45
C THR A 18 -1.73 -27.57 38.24
N PRO A 19 -0.80 -27.43 37.28
CA PRO A 19 0.38 -28.27 37.22
C PRO A 19 1.38 -27.84 38.30
N PHE A 20 1.69 -28.78 39.19
CA PHE A 20 2.77 -28.68 40.17
C PHE A 20 4.11 -28.91 39.44
N ILE A 21 5.05 -27.99 39.66
CA ILE A 21 6.47 -28.20 39.39
C ILE A 21 7.01 -29.19 40.43
N VAL A 22 7.60 -30.31 39.98
CA VAL A 22 8.56 -31.07 40.77
C VAL A 22 9.80 -31.27 39.91
N GLY A 23 10.87 -30.58 40.29
CA GLY A 23 12.21 -30.93 39.88
C GLY A 23 12.84 -31.93 40.84
N GLN A 24 13.83 -32.63 40.30
CA GLN A 24 14.90 -33.42 40.93
C GLN A 24 14.75 -34.95 40.99
N ASN A 25 15.75 -35.56 40.33
CA ASN A 25 16.53 -36.73 40.72
C ASN A 25 15.78 -37.97 41.17
N SER A 26 15.69 -38.94 40.25
CA SER A 26 15.63 -40.35 40.60
C SER A 26 16.80 -41.08 39.93
N ASN A 27 17.64 -41.66 40.76
CA ASN A 27 18.64 -42.67 40.40
C ASN A 27 18.00 -43.73 39.50
N PHE A 28 18.68 -44.07 38.39
CA PHE A 28 18.37 -45.28 37.64
C PHE A 28 18.88 -46.49 38.41
N THR A 29 18.02 -47.01 39.28
CA THR A 29 18.04 -48.39 39.76
C THR A 29 16.57 -48.71 40.05
N GLU A 30 16.03 -49.66 39.28
CA GLU A 30 14.66 -50.19 39.26
C GLU A 30 13.75 -49.70 38.13
N VAL A 31 13.32 -50.69 37.31
CA VAL A 31 12.16 -50.84 36.39
C VAL A 31 12.70 -51.52 35.11
N TYR A 32 12.51 -52.80 34.75
CA TYR A 32 11.79 -54.02 35.20
C TYR A 32 12.68 -55.21 34.72
N ASN A 33 13.05 -56.25 35.48
CA ASN A 33 12.19 -57.30 36.04
C ASN A 33 10.94 -57.62 35.21
N GLY A 34 11.14 -57.88 33.92
CA GLY A 34 10.22 -58.62 33.05
C GLY A 34 10.61 -60.10 32.83
N PHE A 35 11.75 -60.55 33.37
CA PHE A 35 12.16 -61.96 33.34
C PHE A 35 11.98 -62.59 34.72
N SER A 36 10.98 -63.47 34.84
CA SER A 36 10.65 -64.13 36.09
C SER A 36 11.78 -65.03 36.57
N THR A 37 12.27 -64.79 37.78
CA THR A 37 13.00 -65.77 38.58
C THR A 37 12.01 -66.48 39.52
N GLN A 38 11.15 -67.38 39.02
CA GLN A 38 10.58 -68.46 39.84
C GLN A 38 10.21 -69.71 39.03
N GLU A 39 10.67 -70.83 39.58
CA GLU A 39 10.43 -72.26 39.34
C GLU A 39 9.28 -72.72 38.42
N ASN A 40 9.67 -73.51 37.41
CA ASN A 40 8.95 -74.64 36.78
C ASN A 40 7.47 -74.43 36.37
N THR A 41 7.24 -74.13 35.09
CA THR A 41 6.56 -75.02 34.12
C THR A 41 6.56 -74.38 32.71
N SER A 42 7.01 -75.14 31.70
CA SER A 42 7.22 -74.78 30.27
C SER A 42 8.13 -73.58 29.98
N ILE A 43 9.34 -73.86 29.49
CA ILE A 43 10.28 -72.89 28.93
C ILE A 43 9.56 -72.14 27.80
N ALA A 44 9.21 -70.88 28.00
CA ALA A 44 9.01 -69.97 26.87
C ALA A 44 10.40 -69.75 26.28
N GLN A 45 10.61 -70.15 25.03
CA GLN A 45 11.80 -69.77 24.30
C GLN A 45 11.65 -68.30 23.94
N ASP A 46 12.55 -67.45 24.43
CA ASP A 46 12.60 -66.04 24.05
C ASP A 46 13.16 -65.95 22.64
N TYR A 47 12.24 -65.89 21.67
CA TYR A 47 12.54 -65.57 20.27
C TYR A 47 12.50 -64.07 20.08
N LEU A 48 13.44 -63.53 19.32
CA LEU A 48 13.34 -62.16 18.83
C LEU A 48 12.28 -62.07 17.72
N PRO A 49 11.80 -60.86 17.42
CA PRO A 49 10.80 -60.68 16.38
C PRO A 49 11.38 -60.91 14.98
N TYR A 50 10.51 -61.36 14.07
CA TYR A 50 10.83 -61.58 12.65
C TYR A 50 10.85 -60.30 11.81
N TYR A 51 10.15 -59.27 12.26
CA TYR A 51 10.04 -57.97 11.60
C TYR A 51 10.72 -56.91 12.46
N TYR A 52 11.46 -55.99 11.84
CA TYR A 52 12.30 -55.06 12.59
C TYR A 52 11.48 -54.07 13.43
N ASN A 53 10.31 -53.63 12.95
CA ASN A 53 9.45 -52.70 13.67
C ASN A 53 8.73 -53.33 14.88
N HIS A 54 8.85 -54.64 15.09
CA HIS A 54 8.39 -55.30 16.31
C HIS A 54 9.54 -55.50 17.31
N ALA A 55 10.77 -55.08 16.98
CA ALA A 55 11.88 -55.14 17.91
C ALA A 55 11.79 -54.03 18.96
N GLU A 56 12.22 -54.34 20.18
CA GLU A 56 12.51 -53.33 21.18
C GLU A 56 13.78 -52.57 20.79
N VAL A 57 13.77 -51.24 20.93
CA VAL A 57 14.91 -50.38 20.60
C VAL A 57 15.87 -50.32 21.78
N ILE A 58 17.11 -50.74 21.57
CA ILE A 58 18.17 -50.73 22.60
C ILE A 58 18.81 -49.33 22.66
N CYS A 59 18.55 -48.63 23.76
CA CYS A 59 19.03 -47.26 24.02
C CYS A 59 20.32 -47.19 24.84
N GLY A 60 21.09 -48.28 24.85
CA GLY A 60 22.41 -48.36 25.48
C GLY A 60 23.02 -49.68 25.09
N LEU A 61 23.83 -49.69 24.01
CA LEU A 61 24.24 -50.93 23.36
C LEU A 61 25.01 -51.84 24.33
N HIS A 62 25.74 -51.28 25.29
CA HIS A 62 26.43 -52.05 26.34
C HIS A 62 25.48 -52.90 27.20
N ALA A 63 24.22 -52.50 27.34
CA ALA A 63 23.21 -53.28 28.06
C ALA A 63 22.86 -54.61 27.36
N ALA A 64 23.21 -54.75 26.07
CA ALA A 64 23.06 -56.01 25.34
C ALA A 64 24.13 -57.06 25.72
N THR A 65 25.14 -56.70 26.52
CA THR A 65 26.17 -57.63 26.99
C THR A 65 25.57 -58.73 27.86
N GLY A 66 25.81 -60.00 27.50
CA GLY A 66 25.24 -61.18 28.13
C GLY A 66 23.80 -61.50 27.69
N PHE A 67 23.24 -60.76 26.73
CA PHE A 67 21.93 -61.07 26.16
C PHE A 67 22.05 -62.25 25.20
N GLY A 68 21.17 -63.25 25.34
CA GLY A 68 21.10 -64.38 24.43
C GLY A 68 19.68 -64.81 24.12
N PHE A 69 19.48 -65.36 22.94
CA PHE A 69 18.18 -65.77 22.42
C PHE A 69 18.29 -67.04 21.56
N ASN A 70 17.18 -67.78 21.46
CA ASN A 70 17.06 -68.85 20.48
C ASN A 70 16.52 -68.28 19.17
N MET A 71 16.97 -68.78 18.03
CA MET A 71 16.33 -68.44 16.76
C MET A 71 14.98 -69.11 16.60
N GLY A 72 14.00 -68.33 16.09
CA GLY A 72 12.68 -68.83 15.77
C GLY A 72 12.67 -69.84 14.62
N PRO A 73 11.57 -70.61 14.46
CA PRO A 73 11.39 -71.48 13.31
C PRO A 73 11.39 -70.75 11.95
N GLU A 74 11.65 -71.50 10.88
CA GLU A 74 11.48 -71.03 9.51
C GLU A 74 10.01 -70.67 9.26
N ILE A 75 9.75 -69.39 9.00
CA ILE A 75 8.39 -68.90 8.70
C ILE A 75 8.36 -67.89 7.55
N LEU A 76 9.51 -67.43 7.05
CA LEU A 76 9.65 -66.52 5.91
C LEU A 76 10.44 -67.20 4.79
N LYS A 77 10.25 -66.76 3.54
CA LYS A 77 11.08 -67.13 2.37
C LYS A 77 11.18 -65.96 1.42
N GLU A 78 11.92 -64.95 1.85
CA GLU A 78 12.09 -63.73 1.08
C GLU A 78 13.51 -63.64 0.52
N PRO A 79 13.72 -63.03 -0.66
CA PRO A 79 15.06 -62.73 -1.15
C PRO A 79 15.80 -61.85 -0.13
N PHE A 80 17.10 -62.10 0.07
CA PHE A 80 17.89 -61.29 1.00
C PHE A 80 17.99 -59.82 0.53
N PRO A 81 17.39 -58.84 1.24
CA PRO A 81 17.33 -57.47 0.74
C PRO A 81 18.72 -56.82 0.73
N GLY A 82 19.15 -56.35 -0.44
CA GLY A 82 20.44 -55.70 -0.67
C GLY A 82 21.55 -56.62 -1.16
N CYS A 83 21.37 -57.95 -1.16
CA CYS A 83 22.37 -58.91 -1.66
C CYS A 83 21.88 -59.64 -2.92
N THR A 84 22.52 -59.35 -4.05
CA THR A 84 22.07 -59.83 -5.38
C THR A 84 22.51 -61.25 -5.76
N HIS A 85 23.47 -61.81 -5.03
CA HIS A 85 24.15 -63.06 -5.42
C HIS A 85 24.05 -64.19 -4.40
N CYS A 86 23.26 -64.02 -3.33
CA CYS A 86 23.13 -65.08 -2.34
C CYS A 86 21.83 -64.95 -1.51
N CYS A 87 21.37 -66.13 -1.11
CA CYS A 87 20.52 -66.41 0.04
C CYS A 87 19.05 -65.98 0.00
N THR A 88 18.26 -66.77 0.72
CA THR A 88 16.91 -66.48 1.17
C THR A 88 16.97 -66.16 2.65
N MET A 89 16.17 -65.19 3.07
CA MET A 89 15.87 -64.89 4.46
C MET A 89 14.71 -65.80 4.89
N GLU A 90 14.94 -66.60 5.93
CA GLU A 90 14.11 -67.75 6.29
C GLU A 90 13.51 -67.65 7.70
N ASN A 91 14.32 -67.24 8.67
CA ASN A 91 13.93 -67.02 10.06
C ASN A 91 14.71 -65.83 10.66
N PRO A 92 14.57 -64.62 10.10
CA PRO A 92 15.30 -63.45 10.56
C PRO A 92 14.90 -63.09 11.98
N GLN A 93 15.86 -62.59 12.75
CA GLN A 93 15.71 -62.15 14.12
C GLN A 93 16.41 -60.80 14.25
N TRP A 94 15.73 -59.82 14.84
CA TRP A 94 16.18 -58.42 14.81
C TRP A 94 16.62 -57.91 16.17
N LEU A 95 17.82 -57.31 16.20
CA LEU A 95 18.34 -56.48 17.28
C LEU A 95 18.40 -55.04 16.78
N VAL A 96 17.57 -54.16 17.34
CA VAL A 96 17.50 -52.75 16.93
C VAL A 96 18.11 -51.87 18.00
N PHE A 97 18.94 -50.92 17.61
CA PHE A 97 19.64 -50.03 18.54
C PHE A 97 19.91 -48.66 17.92
N VAL A 98 20.12 -47.66 18.77
CA VAL A 98 20.56 -46.32 18.33
C VAL A 98 22.08 -46.25 18.42
N GLY A 99 22.73 -45.81 17.35
CA GLY A 99 24.19 -45.68 17.30
C GLY A 99 24.70 -44.67 18.32
N GLY A 100 25.66 -45.06 19.15
CA GLY A 100 26.35 -44.17 20.08
C GLY A 100 27.73 -43.74 19.57
N PRO A 101 28.45 -42.92 20.38
CA PRO A 101 29.82 -42.52 20.07
C PRO A 101 30.76 -43.71 19.95
N SER A 102 31.58 -43.70 18.91
CA SER A 102 32.54 -44.78 18.62
C SER A 102 33.84 -44.26 18.03
N ILE A 103 34.89 -45.07 18.13
CA ILE A 103 36.17 -44.82 17.48
C ILE A 103 36.01 -45.17 15.99
N ASP A 104 36.43 -44.27 15.10
CA ASP A 104 36.37 -44.44 13.63
C ASP A 104 34.97 -44.77 13.07
N ASN A 105 33.89 -44.37 13.76
CA ASN A 105 32.49 -44.68 13.39
C ASN A 105 32.20 -46.18 13.29
N LYS A 106 32.74 -46.97 14.23
CA LYS A 106 32.66 -48.43 14.24
C LYS A 106 31.91 -49.00 15.43
N ILE A 107 31.22 -50.12 15.20
CA ILE A 107 30.68 -50.96 16.26
C ILE A 107 31.43 -52.28 16.26
N SER A 108 31.77 -52.75 17.46
CA SER A 108 32.51 -54.00 17.67
C SER A 108 31.80 -54.82 18.75
N ILE A 109 31.22 -55.96 18.36
CA ILE A 109 30.42 -56.82 19.24
C ILE A 109 30.98 -58.24 19.15
N GLU A 110 31.35 -58.84 20.28
CA GLU A 110 31.72 -60.25 20.35
C GLU A 110 30.45 -61.10 20.52
N ILE A 111 30.20 -62.00 19.56
CA ILE A 111 29.00 -62.84 19.50
C ILE A 111 29.42 -64.31 19.53
N SER A 112 28.66 -65.12 20.24
CA SER A 112 28.75 -66.59 20.22
C SER A 112 27.52 -67.18 19.54
N ILE A 113 27.75 -68.09 18.60
CA ILE A 113 26.72 -68.92 17.97
C ILE A 113 26.98 -70.38 18.30
N SER A 114 26.04 -71.02 19.00
CA SER A 114 26.11 -72.42 19.41
C SER A 114 24.81 -73.17 19.16
N ASP A 115 24.81 -74.47 19.43
CA ASP A 115 23.60 -75.31 19.48
C ASP A 115 22.72 -75.28 18.22
N CYS A 116 23.34 -75.11 17.05
CA CYS A 116 22.68 -75.09 15.76
C CYS A 116 22.10 -76.46 15.37
N PHE A 117 20.79 -76.54 15.10
CA PHE A 117 20.06 -77.78 14.85
C PHE A 117 20.48 -78.52 13.57
N LEU A 118 20.63 -77.82 12.45
CA LEU A 118 21.03 -78.37 11.14
C LEU A 118 22.55 -78.34 10.94
N ASN A 119 23.28 -77.80 11.92
CA ASN A 119 24.71 -77.57 11.88
C ASN A 119 25.15 -76.81 10.62
N GLN A 120 24.27 -75.93 10.14
CA GLN A 120 24.53 -75.01 9.04
C GLN A 120 24.97 -73.65 9.57
N GLY A 121 24.52 -73.17 10.74
CA GLY A 121 24.93 -71.86 11.26
C GLY A 121 24.05 -70.70 10.78
N VAL A 122 24.53 -69.46 10.93
CA VAL A 122 23.75 -68.24 10.66
C VAL A 122 24.42 -67.30 9.66
N GLN A 123 23.63 -66.41 9.07
CA GLN A 123 24.06 -65.24 8.30
C GLN A 123 23.60 -63.96 9.02
N ILE A 124 24.45 -62.93 9.01
CA ILE A 124 24.20 -61.67 9.73
C ILE A 124 24.34 -60.50 8.76
N ALA A 125 23.42 -59.53 8.84
CA ALA A 125 23.53 -58.26 8.14
C ALA A 125 23.11 -57.09 9.02
N MET A 126 23.56 -55.89 8.65
CA MET A 126 23.17 -54.65 9.32
C MET A 126 22.48 -53.69 8.35
N TYR A 127 21.39 -53.10 8.84
CA TYR A 127 20.57 -52.14 8.13
C TYR A 127 20.52 -50.80 8.86
N LYS A 128 20.59 -49.69 8.13
CA LYS A 128 20.23 -48.34 8.64
C LYS A 128 18.71 -48.19 8.50
N LEU A 129 18.01 -48.07 9.61
CA LEU A 129 16.55 -48.05 9.65
C LEU A 129 16.01 -46.61 9.60
N PRO A 130 14.79 -46.39 9.08
CA PRO A 130 14.14 -45.07 9.12
C PRO A 130 13.84 -44.66 10.56
N CYS A 131 14.20 -43.42 10.92
CA CYS A 131 13.98 -42.92 12.29
C CYS A 131 12.53 -42.58 12.64
N ASP A 132 11.64 -42.52 11.65
CA ASP A 132 10.20 -42.35 11.80
C ASP A 132 9.46 -43.69 11.95
N THR A 133 10.19 -44.80 12.00
CA THR A 133 9.60 -46.13 12.25
C THR A 133 8.97 -46.16 13.65
N GLU A 134 7.69 -46.50 13.72
CA GLU A 134 7.00 -46.81 14.99
C GLU A 134 7.32 -48.25 15.39
N PHE A 135 8.00 -48.41 16.53
CA PHE A 135 8.33 -49.72 17.08
C PHE A 135 7.29 -50.13 18.11
N ASP A 136 6.63 -51.27 17.87
CA ASP A 136 5.69 -51.86 18.80
C ASP A 136 5.98 -53.36 18.95
N PRO A 137 6.64 -53.79 20.04
CA PRO A 137 6.93 -55.20 20.29
C PRO A 137 5.69 -56.04 20.63
N THR A 138 4.54 -55.40 20.83
CA THR A 138 3.26 -56.07 21.11
C THR A 138 2.40 -56.27 19.85
N GLU A 139 2.81 -55.70 18.72
CA GLU A 139 2.09 -55.75 17.46
C GLU A 139 1.99 -57.20 16.93
N GLN A 140 0.79 -57.57 16.50
CA GLN A 140 0.46 -58.91 15.97
C GLN A 140 0.19 -58.90 14.47
N SER A 141 0.17 -57.71 13.86
CA SER A 141 0.04 -57.55 12.41
C SER A 141 1.31 -57.99 11.67
N ILE A 142 1.28 -57.97 10.34
CA ILE A 142 2.47 -58.27 9.54
C ILE A 142 3.38 -57.04 9.62
N GLY A 143 4.59 -57.22 10.17
CA GLY A 143 5.55 -56.12 10.34
C GLY A 143 6.31 -55.78 9.06
N LEU A 144 7.33 -54.93 9.22
CA LEU A 144 8.15 -54.39 8.14
C LEU A 144 9.40 -55.25 7.90
N LEU A 145 9.70 -55.47 6.62
CA LEU A 145 10.95 -56.07 6.15
C LEU A 145 11.88 -54.98 5.60
N PRO A 146 13.21 -55.16 5.69
CA PRO A 146 14.16 -54.17 5.21
C PRO A 146 14.12 -54.05 3.68
N THR A 147 14.48 -52.88 3.16
CA THR A 147 14.65 -52.67 1.71
C THR A 147 16.12 -52.79 1.32
N ASN A 148 16.38 -52.94 0.01
CA ASN A 148 17.74 -53.05 -0.52
C ASN A 148 18.63 -51.83 -0.18
N GLU A 149 18.04 -50.64 -0.06
CA GLU A 149 18.76 -49.38 0.20
C GLU A 149 19.15 -49.22 1.67
N MET A 150 18.52 -49.97 2.57
CA MET A 150 18.81 -49.92 4.00
C MET A 150 20.07 -50.70 4.37
N LEU A 151 20.53 -51.64 3.53
CA LEU A 151 21.69 -52.50 3.83
C LEU A 151 22.98 -51.67 3.83
N ILE A 152 23.74 -51.74 4.93
CA ILE A 152 25.01 -51.02 5.09
C ILE A 152 26.21 -51.93 5.34
N SER A 153 25.99 -53.19 5.71
CA SER A 153 27.05 -54.21 5.74
C SER A 153 27.39 -54.73 4.35
N GLU A 154 28.65 -55.08 4.08
CA GLU A 154 29.07 -55.65 2.79
C GLU A 154 28.67 -57.14 2.66
N CYS A 155 28.10 -57.54 1.52
CA CYS A 155 27.61 -58.92 1.31
C CYS A 155 28.72 -60.00 1.34
N GLN A 156 30.01 -59.65 1.23
CA GLN A 156 31.13 -60.59 1.22
C GLN A 156 31.79 -60.83 2.59
N ASP A 157 31.56 -59.97 3.58
CA ASP A 157 32.25 -60.00 4.89
C ASP A 157 31.34 -60.47 6.06
N GLY A 158 30.44 -61.43 5.81
CA GLY A 158 29.64 -62.07 6.88
C GLY A 158 28.21 -62.44 6.52
N VAL A 159 27.71 -61.95 5.37
CA VAL A 159 26.34 -62.23 4.91
C VAL A 159 26.23 -63.56 4.13
N SER A 160 27.33 -64.11 3.60
CA SER A 160 27.26 -65.24 2.65
C SER A 160 27.96 -66.52 3.09
N LEU A 161 28.58 -66.55 4.26
CA LEU A 161 29.20 -67.76 4.80
C LEU A 161 28.59 -68.10 6.15
N PRO A 162 28.04 -69.31 6.33
CA PRO A 162 27.48 -69.73 7.60
C PRO A 162 28.49 -69.62 8.75
N MET A 163 28.09 -68.94 9.82
CA MET A 163 28.94 -68.70 10.99
C MET A 163 28.54 -69.62 12.16
N GLN A 164 29.52 -70.21 12.82
CA GLN A 164 29.40 -70.95 14.08
C GLN A 164 30.63 -70.71 14.97
N GLY A 165 30.44 -70.73 16.28
CA GLY A 165 31.49 -70.42 17.26
C GLY A 165 31.50 -68.94 17.66
N THR A 166 32.61 -68.49 18.24
CA THR A 166 32.77 -67.11 18.72
C THR A 166 33.54 -66.28 17.70
N PHE A 167 33.01 -65.11 17.36
CA PHE A 167 33.67 -64.15 16.47
C PHE A 167 33.36 -62.71 16.86
N LEU A 168 34.20 -61.80 16.36
CA LEU A 168 34.06 -60.37 16.53
C LEU A 168 33.35 -59.78 15.30
N LEU A 169 32.14 -59.23 15.51
CA LEU A 169 31.39 -58.52 14.49
C LEU A 169 31.85 -57.05 14.49
N GLU A 170 32.55 -56.65 13.42
CA GLU A 170 33.00 -55.26 13.22
C GLU A 170 32.19 -54.61 12.10
N LEU A 171 31.56 -53.48 12.41
CA LEU A 171 30.67 -52.76 11.50
C LEU A 171 31.14 -51.32 11.40
N ASN A 172 31.27 -50.80 10.17
CA ASN A 172 31.76 -49.44 9.90
C ASN A 172 30.62 -48.54 9.43
N GLY A 173 30.84 -47.21 9.48
CA GLY A 173 29.91 -46.23 8.88
C GLY A 173 28.71 -45.91 9.76
N ILE A 174 28.86 -46.04 11.08
CA ILE A 174 27.83 -45.68 12.06
C ILE A 174 27.82 -44.17 12.28
N GLU A 175 26.64 -43.58 12.23
CA GLU A 175 26.38 -42.19 12.61
C GLU A 175 25.71 -42.18 13.98
N GLU A 176 26.27 -41.40 14.90
CA GLU A 176 25.68 -41.18 16.22
C GLU A 176 24.21 -40.73 16.11
N GLY A 177 23.32 -41.31 16.91
CA GLY A 177 21.88 -41.03 16.93
C GLY A 177 21.05 -41.64 15.80
N SER A 178 21.69 -42.24 14.79
CA SER A 178 20.97 -42.97 13.75
C SER A 178 20.49 -44.32 14.28
N LEU A 179 19.39 -44.81 13.71
CA LEU A 179 18.78 -46.08 14.07
C LEU A 179 19.31 -47.21 13.19
N TYR A 180 19.68 -48.33 13.82
CA TYR A 180 20.27 -49.48 13.15
C TYR A 180 19.60 -50.78 13.58
N GLY A 181 19.54 -51.74 12.67
CA GLY A 181 19.08 -53.10 12.93
C GLY A 181 20.13 -54.13 12.52
N ILE A 182 20.58 -54.97 13.47
CA ILE A 182 21.32 -56.19 13.19
C ILE A 182 20.31 -57.31 13.00
N MET A 183 20.33 -57.91 11.81
CA MET A 183 19.52 -59.05 11.46
C MET A 183 20.37 -60.32 11.54
N VAL A 184 19.88 -61.32 12.26
CA VAL A 184 20.46 -62.67 12.31
C VAL A 184 19.47 -63.64 11.67
N ASP A 185 19.89 -64.36 10.65
CA ASP A 185 19.05 -65.33 9.92
C ASP A 185 19.74 -66.69 9.80
N GLY A 186 18.98 -67.77 9.87
CA GLY A 186 19.50 -69.14 9.87
C GLY A 186 19.82 -69.60 8.45
N TRP A 187 21.02 -70.14 8.23
CA TRP A 187 21.38 -70.64 6.91
C TRP A 187 20.56 -71.90 6.56
N VAL A 188 19.70 -71.80 5.54
CA VAL A 188 18.68 -72.84 5.23
C VAL A 188 17.74 -73.06 6.43
N GLY A 189 17.40 -71.98 7.14
CA GLY A 189 16.44 -72.00 8.24
C GLY A 189 16.96 -72.66 9.52
N ASP A 190 18.29 -72.76 9.67
CA ASP A 190 18.90 -73.32 10.89
C ASP A 190 18.48 -72.52 12.13
N GLN A 191 18.36 -73.22 13.26
CA GLN A 191 18.01 -72.65 14.53
C GLN A 191 19.20 -72.80 15.46
N CYS A 192 19.81 -71.67 15.82
CA CYS A 192 20.96 -71.62 16.71
C CYS A 192 20.62 -70.87 18.00
N TRP A 193 21.44 -71.06 19.02
CA TRP A 193 21.54 -70.16 20.16
C TRP A 193 22.53 -69.04 19.83
N ILE A 194 22.14 -67.79 20.08
CA ILE A 194 22.98 -66.61 19.88
C ILE A 194 23.14 -65.91 21.22
N GLU A 195 24.37 -65.55 21.57
CA GLU A 195 24.69 -64.79 22.77
C GLU A 195 25.66 -63.65 22.44
N ILE A 196 25.33 -62.44 22.88
CA ILE A 196 26.23 -61.28 22.83
C ILE A 196 27.14 -61.37 24.05
N LEU A 197 28.41 -61.69 23.84
CA LEU A 197 29.36 -61.86 24.95
C LEU A 197 29.86 -60.53 25.49
N GLU A 198 30.13 -59.57 24.62
CA GLU A 198 30.68 -58.26 24.99
C GLU A 198 30.45 -57.23 23.88
N VAL A 199 30.07 -56.01 24.24
CA VAL A 199 30.12 -54.84 23.34
C VAL A 199 31.42 -54.09 23.60
N ARG A 200 32.32 -54.07 22.62
CA ARG A 200 33.66 -53.48 22.72
C ARG A 200 33.70 -52.03 22.24
N GLU A 201 32.94 -51.68 21.20
CA GLU A 201 32.83 -50.33 20.66
C GLU A 201 31.39 -50.05 20.19
N GLY A 202 30.91 -48.82 20.32
CA GLY A 202 29.56 -48.41 19.89
C GLY A 202 28.81 -47.46 20.83
N GLY A 203 29.21 -47.38 22.10
CA GLY A 203 28.70 -46.39 23.07
C GLY A 203 27.21 -46.49 23.39
N ASP A 204 26.75 -45.62 24.28
CA ASP A 204 25.31 -45.36 24.49
C ASP A 204 24.87 -44.21 23.57
N PRO A 205 23.59 -44.17 23.13
CA PRO A 205 23.10 -43.09 22.30
C PRO A 205 23.31 -41.73 23.00
N PRO A 206 23.81 -40.73 22.27
CA PRO A 206 23.98 -39.41 22.83
C PRO A 206 22.61 -38.83 23.18
N GLN A 207 22.54 -38.23 24.38
CA GLN A 207 21.37 -37.51 24.84
C GLN A 207 21.20 -36.24 24.00
N LEU A 208 19.96 -35.89 23.65
CA LEU A 208 19.65 -34.65 22.96
C LEU A 208 19.71 -33.50 23.98
N GLY A 209 20.94 -33.04 24.26
CA GLY A 209 21.20 -32.03 25.29
C GLY A 209 20.80 -30.60 24.87
N GLY A 210 19.96 -29.95 25.69
CA GLY A 210 19.58 -28.53 25.59
C GLY A 210 18.50 -28.22 24.54
N ASN A 211 17.73 -27.15 24.77
CA ASN A 211 16.72 -26.68 23.80
C ASN A 211 17.39 -26.47 22.43
N PRO A 212 16.78 -26.92 21.31
CA PRO A 212 17.17 -26.45 20.00
C PRO A 212 17.27 -24.92 20.01
N ASN A 213 18.19 -24.35 19.24
CA ASN A 213 18.13 -22.92 19.00
C ASN A 213 16.75 -22.55 18.42
N SER A 214 16.25 -21.36 18.76
CA SER A 214 14.98 -20.90 18.18
C SER A 214 15.04 -20.95 16.66
N PRO A 215 13.95 -21.37 15.98
CA PRO A 215 13.86 -21.33 14.54
C PRO A 215 14.24 -19.96 13.97
N ILE A 216 15.06 -19.97 12.92
CA ILE A 216 15.41 -18.79 12.14
C ILE A 216 14.68 -18.84 10.79
N TYR A 217 14.47 -17.67 10.18
CA TYR A 217 13.85 -17.54 8.86
C TYR A 217 14.58 -16.45 8.08
N GLU A 218 14.60 -16.55 6.75
CA GLU A 218 15.13 -15.47 5.92
C GLU A 218 14.11 -14.33 5.89
N ASN A 219 14.44 -13.25 6.61
CA ASN A 219 13.62 -12.07 6.68
C ASN A 219 13.89 -11.18 5.46
N LEU A 220 12.87 -10.98 4.61
CA LEU A 220 12.93 -10.04 3.49
C LEU A 220 12.55 -8.60 3.91
N GLY A 221 12.22 -8.36 5.20
CA GLY A 221 11.87 -7.07 5.79
C GLY A 221 12.87 -6.57 6.86
N TRP A 222 12.80 -5.28 7.21
CA TRP A 222 13.73 -4.62 8.16
C TRP A 222 13.18 -4.57 9.60
N GLY A 223 13.05 -5.72 10.26
CA GLY A 223 12.71 -5.80 11.70
C GLY A 223 12.65 -7.23 12.20
N GLU A 224 13.07 -7.52 13.44
CA GLU A 224 13.42 -8.90 13.86
C GLU A 224 12.25 -9.92 13.93
N ASP A 225 10.96 -9.51 13.92
CA ASP A 225 9.82 -10.41 14.20
C ASP A 225 8.51 -10.17 13.41
N THR A 226 8.53 -9.38 12.34
CA THR A 226 7.32 -9.08 11.54
C THR A 226 7.45 -9.62 10.12
N LEU A 227 6.46 -10.41 9.69
CA LEU A 227 6.43 -11.08 8.39
C LEU A 227 5.18 -10.65 7.59
N CYS A 228 5.38 -10.14 6.37
CA CYS A 228 4.25 -9.84 5.48
C CYS A 228 3.81 -11.14 4.78
N ILE A 229 2.49 -11.36 4.62
CA ILE A 229 2.00 -12.56 3.93
C ILE A 229 2.54 -12.61 2.50
N MET A 230 3.34 -13.64 2.24
CA MET A 230 3.86 -13.97 0.93
C MET A 230 3.06 -15.14 0.36
N PRO A 231 2.54 -15.06 -0.89
CA PRO A 231 1.82 -16.18 -1.53
C PRO A 231 2.61 -17.50 -1.53
N GLN A 232 3.93 -17.43 -1.54
CA GLN A 232 4.85 -18.56 -1.57
C GLN A 232 5.21 -19.14 -0.19
N GLY A 233 4.67 -18.60 0.91
CA GLY A 233 5.02 -19.00 2.28
C GLY A 233 6.41 -18.51 2.72
N SER A 234 6.82 -18.89 3.94
CA SER A 234 8.13 -18.55 4.51
C SER A 234 8.84 -19.78 5.05
N VAL A 235 10.13 -19.89 4.76
CA VAL A 235 10.95 -21.03 5.19
C VAL A 235 11.54 -20.75 6.57
N PHE A 236 11.19 -21.60 7.53
CA PHE A 236 11.80 -21.64 8.85
C PHE A 236 12.82 -22.78 8.89
N ARG A 237 13.96 -22.58 9.55
CA ARG A 237 15.00 -23.60 9.71
C ARG A 237 15.73 -23.46 11.04
N LEU A 238 16.40 -24.53 11.46
CA LEU A 238 17.46 -24.43 12.48
C LEU A 238 18.78 -24.01 11.83
N GLU A 239 19.59 -23.23 12.55
CA GLU A 239 20.90 -22.76 12.07
C GLU A 239 21.89 -23.91 11.90
N ASP A 240 21.91 -24.82 12.89
CA ASP A 240 22.79 -25.99 12.92
C ASP A 240 21.97 -27.28 12.99
N LYS A 241 22.47 -28.34 12.33
CA LYS A 241 21.97 -29.70 12.53
C LYS A 241 22.30 -30.11 13.98
N ILE A 242 21.31 -30.64 14.69
CA ILE A 242 21.55 -31.19 16.03
C ILE A 242 22.24 -32.56 15.86
N THR A 243 23.42 -32.71 16.47
CA THR A 243 24.15 -33.98 16.50
C THR A 243 23.24 -35.06 17.07
N ALA A 244 23.18 -36.21 16.39
CA ALA A 244 22.36 -37.36 16.78
C ALA A 244 20.83 -37.20 16.76
N ALA A 245 20.34 -36.08 16.22
CA ALA A 245 18.95 -35.96 15.83
C ALA A 245 18.69 -36.65 14.49
N CYS A 246 17.58 -37.39 14.41
CA CYS A 246 17.15 -38.01 13.16
C CYS A 246 15.67 -37.78 12.81
N SER A 247 14.91 -37.06 13.65
CA SER A 247 13.56 -36.56 13.33
C SER A 247 13.38 -35.11 13.80
N TYR A 248 12.65 -34.32 13.02
CA TYR A 248 12.34 -32.91 13.26
C TYR A 248 10.84 -32.70 13.08
N ASN A 249 10.13 -32.47 14.18
CA ASN A 249 8.70 -32.25 14.19
C ASN A 249 8.39 -30.76 14.32
N TRP A 250 7.83 -30.18 13.27
CA TRP A 250 7.48 -28.77 13.18
C TRP A 250 5.99 -28.55 13.44
N THR A 251 5.67 -27.50 14.19
CA THR A 251 4.30 -27.13 14.51
C THR A 251 4.09 -25.62 14.36
N LEU A 252 2.89 -25.24 13.97
CA LEU A 252 2.42 -23.87 13.90
C LEU A 252 1.24 -23.71 14.85
N GLU A 253 1.29 -22.70 15.71
CA GLU A 253 0.18 -22.31 16.58
C GLU A 253 -0.28 -20.89 16.25
N ASN A 254 -1.57 -20.71 16.01
CA ASN A 254 -2.19 -19.38 16.04
C ASN A 254 -2.49 -19.03 17.50
N LEU A 255 -1.81 -18.02 18.04
CA LEU A 255 -1.91 -17.65 19.45
C LEU A 255 -3.24 -16.97 19.80
N GLU A 256 -4.01 -16.54 18.81
CA GLU A 256 -5.30 -15.87 19.01
C GLU A 256 -6.45 -16.87 19.03
N THR A 257 -6.42 -17.88 18.16
CA THR A 257 -7.42 -18.95 18.11
C THR A 257 -7.03 -20.18 18.92
N SER A 258 -5.76 -20.28 19.35
CA SER A 258 -5.16 -21.49 19.94
C SER A 258 -5.22 -22.72 19.02
N GLU A 259 -5.36 -22.51 17.71
CA GLU A 259 -5.34 -23.58 16.72
C GLU A 259 -3.91 -24.02 16.43
N LYS A 260 -3.71 -25.34 16.33
CA LYS A 260 -2.41 -25.96 16.06
C LYS A 260 -2.45 -26.79 14.79
N SER A 261 -1.41 -26.66 13.98
CA SER A 261 -1.18 -27.52 12.81
C SER A 261 0.22 -28.12 12.84
N SER A 262 0.30 -29.39 12.44
CA SER A 262 1.57 -30.05 12.14
C SER A 262 2.05 -29.60 10.77
N LEU A 263 3.36 -29.37 10.64
CA LEU A 263 3.99 -28.92 9.41
C LEU A 263 4.92 -30.01 8.87
N GLU A 264 4.93 -30.17 7.56
CA GLU A 264 5.86 -31.09 6.89
C GLU A 264 7.27 -30.48 6.83
N SER A 265 8.27 -31.33 7.06
CA SER A 265 9.67 -30.93 7.01
C SER A 265 10.24 -31.06 5.59
N LEU A 266 11.22 -30.23 5.25
CA LEU A 266 11.84 -30.17 3.94
C LEU A 266 13.20 -30.89 3.95
N GLY A 267 13.42 -31.77 2.98
CA GLY A 267 14.71 -32.41 2.75
C GLY A 267 15.22 -33.18 3.98
N SER A 268 16.30 -32.70 4.60
CA SER A 268 16.94 -33.31 5.78
C SER A 268 16.16 -33.13 7.09
N GLY A 269 15.00 -32.47 7.06
CA GLY A 269 14.15 -32.24 8.23
C GLY A 269 14.41 -30.92 8.98
N ILE A 270 15.57 -30.29 8.74
CA ILE A 270 16.06 -29.10 9.45
C ILE A 270 15.24 -27.83 9.13
N ALA A 271 14.42 -27.86 8.09
CA ALA A 271 13.60 -26.73 7.64
C ALA A 271 12.14 -27.14 7.39
N THR A 272 11.24 -26.15 7.39
CA THR A 272 9.83 -26.30 7.01
C THR A 272 9.34 -25.06 6.25
N LEU A 273 8.34 -25.24 5.37
CA LEU A 273 7.66 -24.16 4.67
C LEU A 273 6.33 -23.84 5.35
N VAL A 274 6.18 -22.61 5.84
CA VAL A 274 4.98 -22.18 6.56
C VAL A 274 4.14 -21.26 5.67
N HIS A 275 2.86 -21.63 5.50
CA HIS A 275 1.85 -20.77 4.90
C HIS A 275 0.92 -20.27 6.01
N PHE A 276 0.83 -18.95 6.16
CA PHE A 276 -0.06 -18.34 7.14
C PHE A 276 -1.41 -18.03 6.48
N PRO A 277 -2.54 -18.54 7.03
CA PRO A 277 -3.84 -18.35 6.41
C PRO A 277 -4.32 -16.90 6.50
N ASP A 278 -4.10 -16.25 7.64
CA ASP A 278 -4.60 -14.91 7.96
C ASP A 278 -3.56 -14.08 8.73
N ALA A 279 -3.79 -12.77 8.82
CA ALA A 279 -3.04 -11.90 9.74
C ALA A 279 -3.23 -12.35 11.20
N GLY A 280 -2.20 -12.18 12.02
CA GLY A 280 -2.25 -12.56 13.43
C GLY A 280 -0.88 -12.88 14.02
N ARG A 281 -0.87 -13.25 15.30
CA ARG A 281 0.35 -13.71 15.98
C ARG A 281 0.44 -15.23 15.98
N TYR A 282 1.58 -15.72 15.50
CA TYR A 282 1.85 -17.14 15.39
C TYR A 282 3.10 -17.53 16.16
N GLU A 283 3.13 -18.76 16.60
CA GLU A 283 4.31 -19.40 17.16
C GLU A 283 4.68 -20.60 16.28
N VAL A 284 5.91 -20.58 15.74
CA VAL A 284 6.48 -21.69 14.98
C VAL A 284 7.45 -22.43 15.88
N CYS A 285 7.16 -23.69 16.17
CA CYS A 285 7.93 -24.50 17.10
C CYS A 285 8.50 -25.74 16.43
N VAL A 286 9.67 -26.17 16.88
CA VAL A 286 10.31 -27.43 16.48
C VAL A 286 10.67 -28.25 17.70
N THR A 287 10.40 -29.55 17.61
CA THR A 287 10.87 -30.56 18.57
C THR A 287 11.71 -31.57 17.80
N VAL A 288 12.86 -31.94 18.35
CA VAL A 288 13.83 -32.79 17.67
C VAL A 288 13.97 -34.09 18.45
N SER A 289 14.01 -35.23 17.76
CA SER A 289 14.08 -36.54 18.42
C SER A 289 15.02 -37.52 17.72
N ASN A 290 15.41 -38.54 18.47
CA ASN A 290 15.89 -39.82 17.97
C ASN A 290 15.02 -40.93 18.58
N ALA A 291 15.31 -42.20 18.30
CA ALA A 291 14.46 -43.30 18.79
C ALA A 291 14.51 -43.51 20.32
N CYS A 292 15.44 -42.87 21.03
CA CYS A 292 15.67 -43.06 22.47
C CYS A 292 15.42 -41.82 23.32
N ASP A 293 15.39 -40.63 22.72
CA ASP A 293 15.28 -39.36 23.42
C ASP A 293 14.58 -38.29 22.56
N THR A 294 13.96 -37.32 23.23
CA THR A 294 13.28 -36.19 22.59
C THR A 294 13.70 -34.89 23.26
N SER A 295 14.12 -33.91 22.47
CA SER A 295 14.49 -32.60 22.96
C SER A 295 13.29 -31.85 23.53
N SER A 296 13.55 -30.80 24.29
CA SER A 296 12.56 -29.75 24.54
C SER A 296 12.19 -29.02 23.24
N THR A 297 11.02 -28.38 23.25
CA THR A 297 10.52 -27.60 22.12
C THR A 297 11.17 -26.22 22.06
N ALA A 298 11.63 -25.83 20.88
CA ALA A 298 12.14 -24.49 20.60
C ALA A 298 11.17 -23.73 19.70
N CYS A 299 10.83 -22.49 20.06
CA CYS A 299 9.81 -21.72 19.38
C CYS A 299 10.34 -20.36 18.91
N ARG A 300 9.71 -19.85 17.85
CA ARG A 300 9.86 -18.48 17.36
C ARG A 300 8.47 -17.86 17.21
N MET A 301 8.29 -16.68 17.81
CA MET A 301 7.09 -15.88 17.63
C MET A 301 7.25 -15.01 16.38
N VAL A 302 6.18 -14.92 15.59
CA VAL A 302 6.11 -14.04 14.43
C VAL A 302 4.76 -13.34 14.38
N THR A 303 4.77 -12.07 13.96
CA THR A 303 3.55 -11.32 13.67
C THR A 303 3.35 -11.27 12.16
N VAL A 304 2.18 -11.73 11.71
CA VAL A 304 1.81 -11.82 10.30
C VAL A 304 0.81 -10.72 9.97
N ILE A 305 1.06 -9.97 8.90
CA ILE A 305 0.17 -8.89 8.40
C ILE A 305 -0.26 -9.20 6.96
N THR A 306 -1.55 -9.05 6.67
CA THR A 306 -2.18 -9.24 5.34
C THR A 306 -2.03 -8.01 4.46
N ASN A 307 -2.15 -8.18 3.14
CA ASN A 307 -2.02 -7.09 2.15
C ASN A 307 -3.39 -6.54 1.66
N ASP A 308 -4.46 -6.66 2.46
CA ASP A 308 -5.84 -6.25 2.11
C ASP A 308 -6.28 -4.98 2.88
N ASP A 309 -5.31 -4.07 3.07
CA ASP A 309 -5.35 -2.95 4.03
C ASP A 309 -5.94 -1.65 3.46
N ILE A 310 -6.34 -1.65 2.19
CA ILE A 310 -6.92 -0.50 1.47
C ILE A 310 -8.42 -0.74 1.32
N LEU A 311 -9.22 0.04 2.05
CA LEU A 311 -10.69 -0.03 2.02
C LEU A 311 -11.28 0.68 0.80
N GLU A 312 -10.70 1.83 0.45
CA GLU A 312 -11.13 2.64 -0.69
C GLU A 312 -9.90 2.99 -1.54
N HIS A 313 -9.97 2.59 -2.81
CA HIS A 313 -8.96 2.87 -3.82
C HIS A 313 -9.23 4.21 -4.50
N PRO A 314 -8.20 4.85 -5.08
CA PRO A 314 -8.41 6.13 -5.75
C PRO A 314 -9.15 5.92 -7.07
N GLU A 315 -10.14 6.77 -7.34
CA GLU A 315 -10.92 6.71 -8.57
C GLU A 315 -10.31 7.59 -9.67
N SER A 316 -10.50 7.18 -10.93
CA SER A 316 -10.14 8.03 -12.08
C SER A 316 -11.12 9.20 -12.19
N ILE A 317 -10.59 10.40 -12.43
CA ILE A 317 -11.40 11.62 -12.49
C ILE A 317 -11.15 12.40 -13.78
N ILE A 318 -12.11 13.26 -14.12
CA ILE A 318 -11.99 14.25 -15.19
C ILE A 318 -12.09 15.62 -14.54
N VAL A 319 -11.11 16.48 -14.79
CA VAL A 319 -11.03 17.83 -14.22
C VAL A 319 -10.77 18.84 -15.33
N GLU A 320 -11.34 20.03 -15.21
CA GLU A 320 -11.08 21.10 -16.17
C GLU A 320 -9.69 21.70 -15.96
N GLU A 321 -9.04 22.11 -17.03
CA GLU A 321 -7.73 22.76 -16.96
C GLU A 321 -7.80 24.00 -16.04
N THR A 322 -6.78 24.17 -15.20
CA THR A 322 -6.65 25.18 -14.11
C THR A 322 -7.42 24.91 -12.82
N GLU A 323 -8.26 23.88 -12.76
CA GLU A 323 -8.87 23.44 -11.50
C GLU A 323 -7.90 22.57 -10.68
N ASP A 324 -8.27 22.30 -9.42
CA ASP A 324 -7.54 21.39 -8.55
C ASP A 324 -8.16 19.98 -8.63
N ALA A 325 -7.33 18.95 -8.65
CA ALA A 325 -7.73 17.54 -8.63
C ALA A 325 -7.43 16.91 -7.27
N LEU A 326 -8.34 16.09 -6.74
CA LEU A 326 -8.18 15.38 -5.47
C LEU A 326 -8.33 13.87 -5.68
N PHE A 327 -7.34 13.11 -5.23
CA PHE A 327 -7.38 11.66 -5.15
C PHE A 327 -7.29 11.23 -3.69
N GLU A 328 -8.08 10.24 -3.30
CA GLU A 328 -8.19 9.80 -1.91
C GLU A 328 -7.98 8.29 -1.82
N VAL A 329 -7.36 7.85 -0.71
CA VAL A 329 -7.18 6.45 -0.35
C VAL A 329 -7.55 6.28 1.11
N VAL A 330 -8.37 5.29 1.42
CA VAL A 330 -8.73 4.95 2.80
C VAL A 330 -8.08 3.63 3.18
N SER A 331 -7.30 3.64 4.25
CA SER A 331 -6.73 2.42 4.84
C SER A 331 -7.38 2.11 6.18
N THR A 332 -7.58 0.83 6.47
CA THR A 332 -8.09 0.35 7.76
C THR A 332 -7.03 0.35 8.86
N VAL A 333 -5.75 0.52 8.50
CA VAL A 333 -4.62 0.34 9.42
C VAL A 333 -4.28 1.64 10.16
N PRO A 334 -4.39 1.67 11.50
CA PRO A 334 -4.00 2.84 12.28
C PRO A 334 -2.50 3.11 12.18
N GLY A 335 -2.12 4.38 11.93
CA GLY A 335 -0.71 4.78 11.87
C GLY A 335 -0.02 4.49 10.53
N ALA A 336 -0.78 4.10 9.50
CA ALA A 336 -0.25 3.97 8.15
C ALA A 336 0.36 5.28 7.64
N THR A 337 1.45 5.14 6.88
CA THR A 337 2.09 6.20 6.10
C THR A 337 1.83 5.97 4.62
N TYR A 338 1.97 7.02 3.82
CA TYR A 338 1.58 6.98 2.41
C TYR A 338 2.74 7.44 1.53
N GLN A 339 2.80 6.92 0.31
CA GLN A 339 3.67 7.44 -0.74
C GLN A 339 2.97 7.33 -2.10
N TRP A 340 2.52 8.47 -2.61
CA TRP A 340 1.96 8.55 -3.95
C TRP A 340 3.04 8.40 -5.02
N GLN A 341 2.69 7.69 -6.09
CA GLN A 341 3.51 7.48 -7.27
C GLN A 341 2.73 7.86 -8.52
N ALA A 342 3.45 8.30 -9.56
CA ALA A 342 2.88 8.56 -10.87
C ALA A 342 3.73 7.91 -11.97
N ASP A 343 3.08 7.49 -13.06
CA ASP A 343 3.75 7.01 -14.27
C ASP A 343 3.76 8.11 -15.34
N PHE A 344 4.96 8.56 -15.71
CA PHE A 344 5.20 9.55 -16.78
C PHE A 344 5.60 8.88 -18.11
N GLY A 345 5.25 7.60 -18.30
CA GLY A 345 5.57 6.78 -19.48
C GLY A 345 6.85 5.95 -19.35
N GLN A 346 7.44 5.86 -18.15
CA GLN A 346 8.63 5.03 -17.87
C GLN A 346 8.47 4.13 -16.63
N GLY A 347 7.23 3.95 -16.19
CA GLY A 347 6.90 3.26 -14.94
C GLY A 347 6.71 4.24 -13.78
N PHE A 348 6.15 3.71 -12.69
CA PHE A 348 5.82 4.48 -11.50
C PHE A 348 7.05 5.02 -10.77
N GLN A 349 7.02 6.32 -10.46
CA GLN A 349 8.03 7.03 -9.70
C GLN A 349 7.39 7.75 -8.50
N ASN A 350 8.12 7.86 -7.39
CA ASN A 350 7.65 8.58 -6.20
C ASN A 350 7.43 10.06 -6.52
N LEU A 351 6.23 10.56 -6.21
CA LEU A 351 5.94 11.98 -6.24
C LEU A 351 6.63 12.68 -5.08
N SER A 352 7.12 13.89 -5.33
CA SER A 352 7.71 14.76 -4.31
C SER A 352 6.77 15.92 -4.00
N GLN A 353 6.77 16.35 -2.74
CA GLN A 353 5.94 17.46 -2.28
C GLN A 353 6.35 18.77 -2.96
N GLY A 354 5.41 19.43 -3.64
CA GLY A 354 5.64 20.71 -4.32
C GLY A 354 4.77 20.84 -5.57
N ASN A 355 4.62 22.06 -6.10
CA ASN A 355 3.75 22.30 -7.25
C ASN A 355 4.04 21.34 -8.42
N PRO A 356 3.02 20.65 -8.97
CA PRO A 356 1.59 20.76 -8.64
C PRO A 356 1.09 19.83 -7.52
N PHE A 357 1.90 18.89 -7.03
CA PHE A 357 1.50 17.81 -6.11
C PHE A 357 1.65 18.15 -4.62
N PHE A 358 0.58 18.00 -3.84
CA PHE A 358 0.54 18.23 -2.41
C PHE A 358 -0.11 17.04 -1.69
N GLY A 359 0.38 16.71 -0.48
CA GLY A 359 -0.16 15.57 0.26
C GLY A 359 0.35 14.23 -0.25
N VAL A 360 1.52 14.21 -0.92
CA VAL A 360 2.12 13.00 -1.51
C VAL A 360 2.45 11.91 -0.49
N ASN A 361 2.52 12.26 0.80
CA ASN A 361 2.69 11.33 1.93
C ASN A 361 1.46 11.26 2.85
N SER A 362 0.28 11.55 2.31
CA SER A 362 -1.00 11.55 3.04
C SER A 362 -2.04 10.72 2.27
N PRO A 363 -3.17 10.35 2.90
CA PRO A 363 -4.24 9.63 2.20
C PRO A 363 -4.83 10.43 1.03
N ASN A 364 -4.66 11.76 1.05
CA ASN A 364 -5.28 12.67 0.09
C ASN A 364 -4.19 13.36 -0.76
N LEU A 365 -4.13 13.03 -2.06
CA LEU A 365 -3.27 13.71 -3.02
C LEU A 365 -4.04 14.86 -3.68
N LEU A 366 -3.57 16.09 -3.47
CA LEU A 366 -4.08 17.29 -4.12
C LEU A 366 -3.13 17.72 -5.24
N ILE A 367 -3.63 17.79 -6.47
CA ILE A 367 -2.90 18.32 -7.63
C ILE A 367 -3.47 19.69 -7.95
N ARG A 368 -2.69 20.76 -7.73
CA ARG A 368 -3.17 22.14 -7.92
C ARG A 368 -2.95 22.67 -9.31
N ASN A 369 -3.88 23.51 -9.78
CA ASN A 369 -3.83 24.17 -11.10
C ASN A 369 -3.46 23.18 -12.20
N VAL A 370 -4.27 22.13 -12.36
CA VAL A 370 -4.04 21.05 -13.32
C VAL A 370 -3.82 21.63 -14.72
N SER A 371 -2.74 21.20 -15.38
CA SER A 371 -2.40 21.63 -16.74
C SER A 371 -2.60 20.49 -17.73
N GLN A 372 -2.86 20.79 -19.01
CA GLN A 372 -3.01 19.77 -20.05
C GLN A 372 -1.83 18.78 -20.16
N ASN A 373 -0.60 19.16 -19.76
CA ASN A 373 0.55 18.22 -19.74
C ASN A 373 0.39 17.04 -18.77
N LEU A 374 -0.62 17.07 -17.88
CA LEU A 374 -0.93 15.98 -16.95
C LEU A 374 -2.10 15.11 -17.44
N ASP A 375 -2.63 15.37 -18.64
CA ASP A 375 -3.70 14.55 -19.23
C ASP A 375 -3.23 13.11 -19.45
N GLY A 376 -4.03 12.16 -18.95
CA GLY A 376 -3.69 10.74 -18.94
C GLY A 376 -2.66 10.32 -17.90
N LEU A 377 -2.32 11.19 -16.92
CA LEU A 377 -1.39 10.82 -15.85
C LEU A 377 -1.97 9.67 -15.02
N ILE A 378 -1.22 8.57 -14.93
CA ILE A 378 -1.58 7.40 -14.13
C ILE A 378 -0.97 7.54 -12.74
N LEU A 379 -1.78 7.37 -11.70
CA LEU A 379 -1.44 7.55 -10.29
C LEU A 379 -1.73 6.27 -9.52
N ARG A 380 -0.94 6.01 -8.48
CA ARG A 380 -1.23 4.99 -7.47
C ARG A 380 -0.64 5.40 -6.13
N CYS A 381 -1.13 4.82 -5.04
CA CYS A 381 -0.61 5.05 -3.70
C CYS A 381 0.01 3.79 -3.11
N LEU A 382 1.17 3.94 -2.48
CA LEU A 382 1.74 2.94 -1.58
C LEU A 382 1.28 3.26 -0.16
N VAL A 383 0.60 2.32 0.48
CA VAL A 383 0.24 2.39 1.90
C VAL A 383 1.25 1.55 2.68
N LEU A 384 1.93 2.18 3.63
CA LEU A 384 3.10 1.67 4.33
C LEU A 384 2.80 1.59 5.82
N VAL A 385 2.87 0.38 6.38
CA VAL A 385 2.72 0.15 7.82
C VAL A 385 3.96 -0.62 8.26
N ASP A 386 4.77 0.00 9.11
CA ASP A 386 6.11 -0.48 9.45
C ASP A 386 6.94 -0.81 8.18
N ASN A 387 7.11 -2.10 7.87
CA ASN A 387 7.88 -2.60 6.73
C ASN A 387 7.04 -3.30 5.65
N CYS A 388 5.71 -3.34 5.79
CA CYS A 388 4.82 -3.90 4.78
C CYS A 388 4.26 -2.76 3.90
N SER A 389 4.11 -3.04 2.61
CA SER A 389 3.55 -2.09 1.64
C SER A 389 2.41 -2.72 0.84
N SER A 390 1.24 -2.11 0.93
CA SER A 390 0.12 -2.35 0.01
C SER A 390 0.13 -1.33 -1.12
N ILE A 391 -0.28 -1.75 -2.32
CA ILE A 391 -0.36 -0.87 -3.49
C ILE A 391 -1.84 -0.71 -3.84
N SER A 392 -2.30 0.53 -3.99
CA SER A 392 -3.65 0.80 -4.47
C SER A 392 -3.82 0.41 -5.94
N ASP A 393 -5.07 0.26 -6.37
CA ASP A 393 -5.42 0.35 -7.79
C ASP A 393 -4.94 1.67 -8.42
N GLU A 394 -4.86 1.65 -9.75
CA GLU A 394 -4.43 2.78 -10.57
C GLU A 394 -5.60 3.74 -10.84
N ALA A 395 -5.35 5.03 -10.69
CA ALA A 395 -6.28 6.09 -11.04
C ALA A 395 -5.71 6.96 -12.17
N ILE A 396 -6.56 7.40 -13.09
CA ILE A 396 -6.17 8.23 -14.23
C ILE A 396 -6.72 9.65 -14.03
N LEU A 397 -5.85 10.65 -14.17
CA LEU A 397 -6.25 12.05 -14.29
C LEU A 397 -6.48 12.39 -15.77
N ASN A 398 -7.73 12.69 -16.13
CA ASN A 398 -8.06 13.24 -17.45
C ASN A 398 -8.30 14.74 -17.34
N VAL A 399 -7.70 15.52 -18.23
CA VAL A 399 -7.73 16.98 -18.21
C VAL A 399 -8.48 17.51 -19.41
N ARG A 400 -9.66 18.09 -19.16
CA ARG A 400 -10.43 18.76 -20.20
C ARG A 400 -9.92 20.17 -20.40
N SER A 401 -9.41 20.49 -21.59
CA SER A 401 -9.09 21.88 -21.91
C SER A 401 -10.38 22.68 -22.09
N ILE A 402 -10.39 23.87 -21.50
CA ILE A 402 -11.48 24.85 -21.59
C ILE A 402 -11.13 25.98 -22.56
N TYR A 403 -9.96 25.93 -23.19
CA TYR A 403 -9.55 26.89 -24.21
C TYR A 403 -9.74 26.30 -25.61
N PRO A 404 -9.96 27.15 -26.62
CA PRO A 404 -10.09 26.68 -27.99
C PRO A 404 -8.88 25.82 -28.40
N PRO A 405 -9.09 24.74 -29.19
CA PRO A 405 -7.99 23.91 -29.68
C PRO A 405 -6.89 24.76 -30.35
N ASP A 406 -5.64 24.34 -30.14
CA ASP A 406 -4.42 25.02 -30.62
C ASP A 406 -4.08 26.37 -29.96
N ALA A 407 -4.85 26.82 -28.96
CA ALA A 407 -4.51 28.02 -28.21
C ALA A 407 -3.13 27.89 -27.56
N LYS A 408 -2.20 28.75 -27.96
CA LYS A 408 -0.88 28.86 -27.35
C LYS A 408 -0.94 29.81 -26.19
N HIS A 409 -0.53 29.32 -25.03
CA HIS A 409 -0.38 30.13 -23.84
C HIS A 409 1.07 30.56 -23.64
N CYS A 410 1.27 31.74 -23.05
CA CYS A 410 2.60 32.27 -22.77
C CYS A 410 3.17 31.64 -21.49
N THR A 411 4.19 32.26 -20.88
CA THR A 411 5.04 31.68 -19.81
C THR A 411 4.28 31.06 -18.63
N PHE A 412 3.05 31.47 -18.35
CA PHE A 412 2.29 31.03 -17.18
C PHE A 412 1.15 30.06 -17.50
N GLY A 413 1.07 29.57 -18.75
CA GLY A 413 0.05 28.61 -19.15
C GLY A 413 -1.34 29.24 -19.33
N PRO A 414 -2.38 28.40 -19.47
CA PRO A 414 -3.78 28.83 -19.57
C PRO A 414 -4.17 29.72 -18.38
N THR A 415 -5.02 30.71 -18.64
CA THR A 415 -5.48 31.60 -17.57
C THR A 415 -6.61 30.91 -16.79
N GLN A 416 -6.51 30.88 -15.47
CA GLN A 416 -7.61 30.34 -14.67
C GLN A 416 -8.89 31.16 -14.88
N VAL A 417 -10.01 30.47 -15.06
CA VAL A 417 -11.33 31.07 -15.19
C VAL A 417 -11.95 31.20 -13.82
N VAL A 418 -12.01 32.43 -13.31
CA VAL A 418 -12.75 32.74 -12.09
C VAL A 418 -13.78 33.80 -12.44
N GLU A 419 -15.04 33.44 -12.22
CA GLU A 419 -16.19 34.27 -12.55
C GLU A 419 -16.42 35.36 -11.49
N VAL A 420 -16.63 36.58 -11.96
CA VAL A 420 -17.11 37.70 -11.15
C VAL A 420 -18.37 38.28 -11.77
N VAL A 421 -19.40 38.43 -10.94
CA VAL A 421 -20.70 38.97 -11.35
C VAL A 421 -20.72 40.47 -11.07
N ASN A 422 -21.11 41.27 -12.05
CA ASN A 422 -21.50 42.65 -11.77
C ASN A 422 -22.89 42.65 -11.10
N PRO A 423 -23.04 43.11 -9.85
CA PRO A 423 -24.33 43.13 -9.17
C PRO A 423 -25.37 44.08 -9.80
N ILE A 424 -24.94 45.00 -10.68
CA ILE A 424 -25.80 46.00 -11.34
C ILE A 424 -26.22 45.55 -12.73
N THR A 425 -25.27 45.11 -13.57
CA THR A 425 -25.59 44.67 -14.95
C THR A 425 -25.98 43.19 -15.02
N GLY A 426 -25.66 42.39 -14.00
CA GLY A 426 -25.87 40.95 -13.97
C GLY A 426 -24.89 40.14 -14.81
N ARG A 427 -24.00 40.80 -15.57
CA ARG A 427 -23.05 40.13 -16.46
C ARG A 427 -21.92 39.47 -15.69
N ILE A 428 -21.42 38.38 -16.27
CA ILE A 428 -20.34 37.57 -15.71
C ILE A 428 -19.05 37.83 -16.50
N TRP A 429 -17.97 38.10 -15.76
CA TRP A 429 -16.66 38.40 -16.31
C TRP A 429 -15.59 37.49 -15.72
N MET A 430 -14.47 37.34 -16.43
CA MET A 430 -13.26 36.80 -15.80
C MET A 430 -12.65 37.82 -14.83
N ASP A 431 -12.22 37.38 -13.65
CA ASP A 431 -11.57 38.25 -12.65
C ASP A 431 -10.14 38.70 -13.04
N ARG A 432 -9.53 38.08 -14.08
CA ARG A 432 -8.18 38.38 -14.59
C ARG A 432 -8.09 38.38 -16.13
N ASN A 433 -7.01 39.00 -16.65
CA ASN A 433 -6.77 39.13 -18.10
C ASN A 433 -6.31 37.80 -18.65
N LEU A 434 -6.57 37.54 -19.91
CA LEU A 434 -5.88 36.44 -20.60
C LEU A 434 -4.36 36.64 -20.51
N GLY A 435 -3.64 35.60 -20.12
CA GLY A 435 -2.21 35.58 -19.83
C GLY A 435 -1.83 35.99 -18.39
N ALA A 436 -2.79 36.33 -17.52
CA ALA A 436 -2.50 36.79 -16.17
C ALA A 436 -2.37 35.62 -15.17
N GLN A 437 -1.38 35.69 -14.28
CA GLN A 437 -1.16 34.67 -13.25
C GLN A 437 -2.20 34.72 -12.13
N ARG A 438 -2.79 35.89 -11.89
CA ARG A 438 -3.70 36.15 -10.77
C ARG A 438 -4.53 37.39 -11.05
N ARG A 439 -5.64 37.55 -10.32
CA ARG A 439 -6.37 38.81 -10.28
C ARG A 439 -5.49 39.96 -9.77
N ALA A 440 -5.76 41.17 -10.24
CA ALA A 440 -5.02 42.34 -9.80
C ALA A 440 -5.37 42.69 -8.35
N PHE A 441 -4.33 42.91 -7.52
CA PHE A 441 -4.47 43.49 -6.17
C PHE A 441 -4.30 45.00 -6.15
N ILE A 442 -3.49 45.50 -7.09
CA ILE A 442 -3.20 46.93 -7.30
C ILE A 442 -3.11 47.19 -8.81
N PRO A 443 -3.30 48.44 -9.27
CA PRO A 443 -3.34 48.76 -10.70
C PRO A 443 -2.02 48.47 -11.43
N ARG A 444 -0.90 48.43 -10.71
CA ARG A 444 0.45 48.19 -11.25
C ARG A 444 0.96 46.76 -11.02
N ASP A 445 0.08 45.83 -10.65
CA ASP A 445 0.44 44.44 -10.43
C ASP A 445 0.83 43.75 -11.75
N LYS A 446 2.14 43.61 -11.97
CA LYS A 446 2.69 43.01 -13.20
C LYS A 446 2.19 41.59 -13.46
N ARG A 447 1.89 40.83 -12.40
CA ARG A 447 1.39 39.45 -12.51
C ARG A 447 -0.06 39.39 -13.00
N ALA A 448 -0.78 40.52 -12.94
CA ALA A 448 -2.16 40.62 -13.38
C ALA A 448 -2.33 41.26 -14.76
N PHE A 449 -1.26 41.78 -15.37
CA PHE A 449 -1.34 42.52 -16.63
C PHE A 449 -1.86 41.68 -17.80
N GLY A 450 -1.57 40.38 -17.79
CA GLY A 450 -1.90 39.49 -18.91
C GLY A 450 -1.06 39.76 -20.16
N ASP A 451 -1.44 39.13 -21.26
CA ASP A 451 -0.77 39.20 -22.55
C ASP A 451 -1.34 40.35 -23.42
N LEU A 452 -0.69 40.61 -24.57
CA LEU A 452 -0.99 41.76 -25.44
C LEU A 452 -1.34 41.29 -26.87
N TYR A 453 -2.63 41.09 -27.11
CA TYR A 453 -3.18 40.53 -28.35
C TYR A 453 -3.32 41.57 -29.45
N GLN A 454 -3.02 41.19 -30.69
CA GLN A 454 -3.42 41.94 -31.89
C GLN A 454 -4.90 41.71 -32.16
N TRP A 455 -5.62 42.76 -32.55
CA TRP A 455 -7.07 42.69 -32.64
C TRP A 455 -7.53 41.65 -33.67
N GLY A 456 -8.44 40.76 -33.29
CA GLY A 456 -8.97 39.72 -34.17
C GLY A 456 -8.00 38.55 -34.42
N ARG A 457 -6.83 38.51 -33.76
CA ARG A 457 -5.86 37.43 -33.95
C ARG A 457 -6.02 36.35 -32.88
N PHE A 458 -5.98 35.08 -33.30
CA PHE A 458 -6.03 33.94 -32.39
C PHE A 458 -4.79 33.88 -31.47
N SER A 459 -4.92 33.16 -30.35
CA SER A 459 -3.83 32.89 -29.41
C SER A 459 -2.76 31.97 -30.03
N ASP A 460 -1.93 32.49 -30.94
CA ASP A 460 -0.91 31.73 -31.68
C ASP A 460 0.53 31.90 -31.15
N GLY A 461 0.68 32.66 -30.06
CA GLY A 461 1.95 33.01 -29.40
C GLY A 461 2.38 34.46 -29.60
N HIS A 462 1.76 35.20 -30.54
CA HIS A 462 2.10 36.62 -30.76
C HIS A 462 1.82 37.50 -29.55
N GLN A 463 0.80 37.13 -28.76
CA GLN A 463 0.34 37.91 -27.62
C GLN A 463 1.37 37.95 -26.49
N CYS A 464 2.31 36.99 -26.47
CA CYS A 464 3.35 36.95 -25.46
C CYS A 464 4.15 38.24 -25.51
N ARG A 465 4.32 38.88 -24.35
CA ARG A 465 5.00 40.17 -24.25
C ARG A 465 6.42 40.15 -24.82
N ASN A 466 7.08 39.01 -24.85
CA ASN A 466 8.43 38.83 -25.40
C ASN A 466 8.45 38.14 -26.78
N SER A 467 7.31 38.01 -27.46
CA SER A 467 7.25 37.39 -28.79
C SER A 467 8.10 38.18 -29.81
N PRO A 468 8.81 37.50 -30.73
CA PRO A 468 9.61 38.18 -31.75
C PRO A 468 8.73 38.95 -32.73
N ASP A 469 9.30 39.98 -33.36
CA ASP A 469 8.61 40.77 -34.39
C ASP A 469 8.76 40.16 -35.79
N THR A 470 7.80 40.45 -36.67
CA THR A 470 7.90 40.23 -38.11
C THR A 470 7.28 41.40 -38.87
N LEU A 471 7.84 41.76 -40.02
CA LEU A 471 7.28 42.78 -40.91
C LEU A 471 6.36 42.21 -41.98
N ARG A 472 6.23 40.87 -42.06
CA ARG A 472 5.39 40.21 -43.05
C ARG A 472 3.94 40.17 -42.55
N LEU A 473 3.05 40.91 -43.21
CA LEU A 473 1.61 40.85 -42.96
C LEU A 473 1.04 39.46 -43.28
N SER A 474 -0.04 39.08 -42.61
CA SER A 474 -0.71 37.81 -42.85
C SER A 474 -1.72 37.89 -43.99
N GLU A 475 -1.74 36.89 -44.86
CA GLU A 475 -2.77 36.71 -45.89
C GLU A 475 -3.95 35.86 -45.39
N THR A 476 -3.80 35.21 -44.22
CA THR A 476 -4.82 34.33 -43.63
C THR A 476 -5.31 34.85 -42.27
N ASN A 477 -6.45 34.33 -41.82
CA ASN A 477 -7.04 34.62 -40.50
C ASN A 477 -6.18 34.06 -39.35
N ARG A 478 -5.38 33.02 -39.60
CA ARG A 478 -4.50 32.38 -38.62
C ARG A 478 -3.08 32.29 -39.17
N PRO A 479 -2.16 33.18 -38.75
CA PRO A 479 -0.76 33.08 -39.13
C PRO A 479 -0.14 31.80 -38.57
N GLU A 480 0.59 31.04 -39.39
CA GLU A 480 1.30 29.82 -38.95
C GLU A 480 2.54 30.10 -38.09
N HIS A 481 2.58 31.24 -37.38
CA HIS A 481 3.66 31.62 -36.48
C HIS A 481 3.17 32.50 -35.33
N GLY A 482 3.85 32.44 -34.18
CA GLY A 482 3.57 33.28 -33.01
C GLY A 482 4.32 34.61 -32.97
N HIS A 483 4.75 35.17 -34.11
CA HIS A 483 5.47 36.45 -34.14
C HIS A 483 4.47 37.61 -34.11
N PHE A 484 4.81 38.69 -33.41
CA PHE A 484 4.05 39.94 -33.43
C PHE A 484 4.24 40.63 -34.78
N ILE A 485 3.15 40.89 -35.50
CA ILE A 485 3.22 41.47 -36.85
C ILE A 485 3.28 42.99 -36.73
N VAL A 486 4.43 43.55 -37.06
CA VAL A 486 4.68 44.98 -37.07
C VAL A 486 4.17 45.60 -38.36
N SER A 487 3.34 46.63 -38.25
CA SER A 487 2.70 47.32 -39.37
C SER A 487 2.81 48.84 -39.17
N ASN A 488 3.66 49.47 -39.98
CA ASN A 488 3.93 50.91 -39.88
C ASN A 488 3.05 51.76 -40.82
N ASP A 489 2.51 51.15 -41.87
CA ASP A 489 1.74 51.83 -42.92
C ASP A 489 0.25 51.89 -42.59
N PHE A 490 -0.40 53.02 -42.89
CA PHE A 490 -1.84 53.18 -42.72
C PHE A 490 -2.62 52.14 -43.57
N PRO A 491 -3.63 51.44 -43.02
CA PRO A 491 -4.33 51.68 -41.74
C PRO A 491 -3.75 50.96 -40.50
N GLN A 492 -2.58 50.32 -40.61
CA GLN A 492 -1.90 49.58 -39.54
C GLN A 492 -2.69 48.36 -39.06
N ASP A 493 -2.98 47.48 -40.01
CA ASP A 493 -3.51 46.13 -39.80
C ASP A 493 -2.37 45.10 -39.83
N TRP A 494 -2.52 44.00 -39.11
CA TRP A 494 -1.58 42.87 -39.15
C TRP A 494 -1.86 41.94 -40.34
N ARG A 495 -2.99 42.09 -41.01
CA ARG A 495 -3.34 41.39 -42.24
C ARG A 495 -3.13 42.23 -43.50
N THR A 496 -2.90 41.57 -44.62
CA THR A 496 -2.92 42.18 -45.95
C THR A 496 -4.34 42.58 -46.36
N GLU A 497 -5.30 41.67 -46.17
CA GLU A 497 -6.74 41.91 -46.35
C GLU A 497 -7.44 41.92 -45.00
N ARG A 498 -8.17 43.01 -44.71
CA ARG A 498 -8.87 43.23 -43.44
C ARG A 498 -10.05 42.26 -43.29
N SER A 499 -10.26 41.76 -42.07
CA SER A 499 -11.48 41.03 -41.68
C SER A 499 -12.04 41.60 -40.38
N ASP A 500 -13.36 41.82 -40.37
CA ASP A 500 -14.09 42.51 -39.30
C ASP A 500 -14.81 41.52 -38.35
N GLU A 501 -14.82 40.23 -38.67
CA GLU A 501 -15.64 39.19 -38.02
C GLU A 501 -14.85 38.31 -37.02
N LEU A 502 -13.53 38.49 -36.93
CA LEU A 502 -12.63 37.52 -36.27
C LEU A 502 -12.86 37.36 -34.75
N TRP A 503 -13.47 38.35 -34.09
CA TRP A 503 -13.87 38.31 -32.67
C TRP A 503 -15.37 38.61 -32.49
N ASP A 504 -16.19 38.42 -33.53
CA ASP A 504 -17.63 38.71 -33.48
C ASP A 504 -18.43 37.58 -32.82
N GLY A 505 -18.56 37.64 -31.50
CA GLY A 505 -19.35 36.70 -30.72
C GLY A 505 -18.57 35.48 -30.20
N ILE A 506 -19.27 34.57 -29.54
CA ILE A 506 -18.70 33.36 -28.91
C ILE A 506 -18.15 32.37 -29.94
N ASP A 507 -18.81 32.23 -31.09
CA ASP A 507 -18.44 31.30 -32.18
C ASP A 507 -17.43 31.90 -33.18
N ALA A 508 -16.85 33.07 -32.87
CA ALA A 508 -15.91 33.74 -33.76
C ALA A 508 -14.64 32.89 -33.96
N GLU A 509 -14.17 32.79 -35.22
CA GLU A 509 -13.05 31.93 -35.61
C GLU A 509 -11.80 32.11 -34.75
N ASN A 510 -11.51 33.34 -34.33
CA ASN A 510 -10.32 33.68 -33.55
C ASN A 510 -10.63 34.11 -32.12
N ASN A 511 -11.79 33.75 -31.56
CA ASN A 511 -12.12 34.01 -30.16
C ASN A 511 -11.01 33.43 -29.26
N PRO A 512 -10.26 34.28 -28.51
CA PRO A 512 -9.15 33.81 -27.68
C PRO A 512 -9.61 33.40 -26.26
N CYS A 513 -10.89 33.57 -25.95
CA CYS A 513 -11.47 33.33 -24.65
C CYS A 513 -11.81 31.83 -24.45
N PRO A 514 -11.90 31.37 -23.19
CA PRO A 514 -12.28 30.00 -22.87
C PRO A 514 -13.75 29.71 -23.23
N ASP A 515 -14.13 28.43 -23.25
CA ASP A 515 -15.48 27.94 -23.52
C ASP A 515 -16.53 28.72 -22.71
N GLY A 516 -17.58 29.20 -23.39
CA GLY A 516 -18.63 30.02 -22.77
C GLY A 516 -18.29 31.52 -22.66
N PHE A 517 -17.07 31.94 -22.99
CA PHE A 517 -16.62 33.33 -22.92
C PHE A 517 -16.22 33.89 -24.30
N ARG A 518 -16.33 35.22 -24.44
CA ARG A 518 -15.92 35.96 -25.63
C ARG A 518 -15.26 37.29 -25.30
N VAL A 519 -14.69 37.93 -26.33
CA VAL A 519 -14.23 39.32 -26.23
C VAL A 519 -15.46 40.23 -26.12
N PRO A 520 -15.54 41.12 -25.13
CA PRO A 520 -16.67 42.02 -24.93
C PRO A 520 -16.75 43.08 -26.04
N THR A 521 -17.95 43.59 -26.28
CA THR A 521 -18.21 44.75 -27.12
C THR A 521 -17.87 46.04 -26.39
N ILE A 522 -17.72 47.14 -27.12
CA ILE A 522 -17.47 48.45 -26.50
C ILE A 522 -18.70 48.96 -25.72
N SER A 523 -19.91 48.52 -26.09
CA SER A 523 -21.14 48.86 -25.39
C SER A 523 -21.19 48.18 -24.03
N GLU A 524 -20.86 46.89 -23.95
CA GLU A 524 -20.73 46.17 -22.68
C GLU A 524 -19.70 46.84 -21.78
N TRP A 525 -18.51 47.16 -22.30
CA TRP A 525 -17.52 47.91 -21.54
C TRP A 525 -18.05 49.24 -20.97
N ARG A 526 -18.83 49.99 -21.76
CA ARG A 526 -19.41 51.28 -21.31
C ARG A 526 -20.43 51.08 -20.19
N GLU A 527 -21.26 50.06 -20.29
CA GLU A 527 -22.27 49.74 -19.27
C GLU A 527 -21.60 49.25 -17.98
N GLU A 528 -20.59 48.38 -18.09
CA GLU A 528 -19.83 47.91 -16.93
C GLU A 528 -19.15 49.07 -16.19
N VAL A 529 -18.45 49.93 -16.93
CA VAL A 529 -17.78 51.10 -16.37
C VAL A 529 -18.78 52.11 -15.82
N GLY A 530 -19.90 52.33 -16.52
CA GLY A 530 -20.96 53.24 -16.11
C GLY A 530 -21.67 52.80 -14.83
N SER A 531 -21.78 51.49 -14.60
CA SER A 531 -22.38 50.93 -13.39
C SER A 531 -21.57 51.24 -12.11
N ALA A 532 -20.27 51.55 -12.21
CA ALA A 532 -19.39 51.75 -11.07
C ALA A 532 -19.46 53.14 -10.40
N GLY A 533 -20.42 54.00 -10.79
CA GLY A 533 -20.81 55.23 -10.08
C GLY A 533 -19.89 56.45 -10.26
N THR A 534 -18.57 56.31 -10.07
CA THR A 534 -17.58 57.39 -10.27
C THR A 534 -16.29 56.87 -10.92
N ILE A 535 -15.81 57.60 -11.93
CA ILE A 535 -14.70 57.21 -12.82
C ILE A 535 -13.39 56.85 -12.08
N GLY A 536 -13.16 57.38 -10.86
CA GLY A 536 -11.96 57.10 -10.05
C GLY A 536 -12.01 55.85 -9.15
N THR A 537 -13.21 55.37 -8.78
CA THR A 537 -13.38 54.12 -8.00
C THR A 537 -13.64 52.91 -8.89
N ALA A 538 -13.88 53.14 -10.19
CA ALA A 538 -14.35 52.13 -11.12
C ALA A 538 -13.35 51.00 -11.37
N LEU A 539 -12.04 51.17 -11.14
CA LEU A 539 -11.03 50.19 -11.58
C LEU A 539 -9.78 50.06 -10.70
N THR A 540 -9.61 50.90 -9.68
CA THR A 540 -8.40 50.90 -8.83
C THR A 540 -8.79 51.05 -7.36
N GLY A 541 -9.00 49.93 -6.67
CA GLY A 541 -9.10 49.87 -5.20
C GLY A 541 -10.37 49.23 -4.64
N THR A 542 -11.54 49.38 -5.28
CA THR A 542 -12.83 48.93 -4.70
C THR A 542 -13.84 48.34 -5.72
N SER A 543 -13.46 48.18 -6.99
CA SER A 543 -14.33 47.64 -8.03
C SER A 543 -14.26 46.11 -8.12
N TRP A 544 -15.41 45.49 -8.43
CA TRP A 544 -15.57 44.04 -8.58
C TRP A 544 -14.73 43.46 -9.75
N LEU A 545 -14.44 44.24 -10.80
CA LEU A 545 -13.69 43.78 -11.98
C LEU A 545 -12.17 44.01 -11.90
N TYR A 546 -11.73 45.00 -11.10
CA TYR A 546 -10.33 45.36 -10.81
C TYR A 546 -9.35 45.25 -12.02
N LEU A 547 -9.37 46.23 -12.93
CA LEU A 547 -8.53 46.19 -14.14
C LEU A 547 -7.13 46.81 -13.92
N PRO A 548 -6.04 46.09 -14.21
CA PRO A 548 -4.70 46.65 -14.13
C PRO A 548 -4.29 47.52 -15.34
N LEU A 549 -3.29 48.36 -15.14
CA LEU A 549 -2.67 49.25 -16.13
C LEU A 549 -1.64 48.47 -16.97
N ALA A 550 -2.12 47.52 -17.77
CA ALA A 550 -1.32 46.53 -18.50
C ALA A 550 -0.38 47.10 -19.59
N GLY A 551 -0.51 48.39 -19.92
CA GLY A 551 0.20 49.01 -21.04
C GLY A 551 -0.26 48.48 -22.39
N MET A 552 0.58 48.67 -23.40
CA MET A 552 0.31 48.23 -24.77
C MET A 552 1.60 47.90 -25.53
N ARG A 553 1.46 47.14 -26.62
CA ARG A 553 2.47 47.01 -27.67
C ARG A 553 2.01 47.80 -28.89
N GLN A 554 2.84 48.73 -29.34
CA GLN A 554 2.54 49.57 -30.50
C GLN A 554 2.60 48.77 -31.81
N PRO A 555 1.99 49.25 -32.90
CA PRO A 555 2.09 48.62 -34.22
C PRO A 555 3.53 48.50 -34.73
N ASN A 556 4.46 49.29 -34.19
CA ASN A 556 5.90 49.24 -34.48
C ASN A 556 6.67 48.20 -33.63
N GLY A 557 5.98 47.39 -32.82
CA GLY A 557 6.56 46.36 -31.95
C GLY A 557 6.94 46.83 -30.55
N ASN A 558 7.03 48.14 -30.30
CA ASN A 558 7.50 48.67 -29.01
C ASN A 558 6.44 48.57 -27.90
N GLN A 559 6.83 48.07 -26.73
CA GLN A 559 5.98 48.07 -25.54
C GLN A 559 6.07 49.41 -24.79
N ARG A 560 4.92 49.97 -24.38
CA ARG A 560 4.82 51.25 -23.68
C ARG A 560 3.73 51.28 -22.62
N PHE A 561 3.86 52.24 -21.71
CA PHE A 561 2.83 52.65 -20.73
C PHE A 561 2.43 51.60 -19.69
N GLU A 562 3.25 50.55 -19.52
CA GLU A 562 3.09 49.58 -18.44
C GLU A 562 3.02 50.29 -17.07
N GLY A 563 1.99 49.98 -16.27
CA GLY A 563 1.74 50.58 -14.97
C GLY A 563 1.24 52.03 -15.02
N ILE A 564 1.04 52.61 -16.21
CA ILE A 564 0.59 53.99 -16.41
C ILE A 564 -0.81 54.02 -17.05
N TRP A 565 -1.04 53.19 -18.07
CA TRP A 565 -2.30 53.10 -18.80
C TRP A 565 -2.81 51.67 -18.91
N GLY A 566 -4.13 51.51 -18.86
CA GLY A 566 -4.82 50.28 -19.22
C GLY A 566 -5.40 50.38 -20.62
N PHE A 567 -5.06 49.43 -21.49
CA PHE A 567 -5.62 49.29 -22.83
C PHE A 567 -6.24 47.90 -22.99
N TYR A 568 -7.51 47.86 -23.34
CA TYR A 568 -8.31 46.64 -23.39
C TYR A 568 -9.08 46.57 -24.69
N TRP A 569 -8.96 45.45 -25.40
CA TRP A 569 -9.71 45.27 -26.62
C TRP A 569 -11.21 45.12 -26.38
N SER A 570 -11.98 45.53 -27.38
CA SER A 570 -13.35 45.11 -27.57
C SER A 570 -13.49 44.42 -28.93
N SER A 571 -14.52 43.60 -29.12
CA SER A 571 -14.87 43.00 -30.41
C SER A 571 -15.46 44.02 -31.40
N THR A 572 -15.78 45.25 -30.96
CA THR A 572 -16.45 46.23 -31.81
C THR A 572 -15.50 46.89 -32.81
N VAL A 573 -15.87 46.84 -34.09
CA VAL A 573 -15.15 47.49 -35.20
C VAL A 573 -15.47 48.98 -35.30
N ALA A 574 -14.51 49.79 -35.77
CA ALA A 574 -14.67 51.22 -36.05
C ALA A 574 -13.99 51.61 -37.36
N GLY A 575 -14.66 51.35 -38.49
CA GLY A 575 -14.13 51.63 -39.82
C GLY A 575 -12.93 50.75 -40.17
N ASP A 576 -11.80 51.37 -40.47
CA ASP A 576 -10.51 50.70 -40.71
C ASP A 576 -9.75 50.32 -39.42
N ARG A 577 -10.36 50.58 -38.27
CA ARG A 577 -9.83 50.36 -36.93
C ARG A 577 -10.79 49.51 -36.09
N SER A 578 -10.43 49.29 -34.83
CA SER A 578 -11.29 48.64 -33.83
C SER A 578 -11.36 49.44 -32.54
N GLN A 579 -12.46 49.30 -31.80
CA GLN A 579 -12.65 49.98 -30.53
C GLN A 579 -11.88 49.28 -29.41
N ALA A 580 -11.27 50.09 -28.55
CA ALA A 580 -10.63 49.65 -27.32
C ALA A 580 -11.07 50.55 -26.16
N LEU A 581 -11.10 49.99 -24.97
CA LEU A 581 -11.21 50.75 -23.73
C LEU A 581 -9.82 51.21 -23.29
N SER A 582 -9.68 52.51 -23.00
CA SER A 582 -8.45 53.11 -22.50
C SER A 582 -8.70 53.86 -21.21
N PHE A 583 -7.84 53.66 -20.21
CA PHE A 583 -8.00 54.35 -18.94
C PHE A 583 -6.69 54.60 -18.21
N THR A 584 -6.77 55.55 -17.29
CA THR A 584 -5.79 55.81 -16.22
C THR A 584 -6.52 55.82 -14.88
N GLY A 585 -5.83 56.13 -13.78
CA GLY A 585 -6.51 56.36 -12.50
C GLY A 585 -7.51 57.53 -12.50
N ASN A 586 -7.49 58.41 -13.52
CA ASN A 586 -8.26 59.65 -13.53
C ASN A 586 -9.34 59.74 -14.62
N PHE A 587 -9.31 58.88 -15.64
CA PHE A 587 -10.32 58.87 -16.71
C PHE A 587 -10.39 57.53 -17.41
N ILE A 588 -11.53 57.29 -18.05
CA ILE A 588 -11.83 56.11 -18.84
C ILE A 588 -12.59 56.50 -20.09
N LEU A 589 -12.11 56.09 -21.25
CA LEU A 589 -12.68 56.46 -22.54
C LEU A 589 -12.57 55.32 -23.56
N PRO A 590 -13.62 55.07 -24.36
CA PRO A 590 -13.51 54.27 -25.57
C PRO A 590 -12.69 55.03 -26.62
N GLN A 591 -11.85 54.33 -27.37
CA GLN A 591 -11.04 54.91 -28.45
C GLN A 591 -10.94 53.98 -29.67
N SER A 592 -10.73 54.56 -30.86
CA SER A 592 -10.44 53.81 -32.09
C SER A 592 -8.93 53.54 -32.20
N SER A 593 -8.56 52.26 -32.15
CA SER A 593 -7.17 51.79 -32.19
C SER A 593 -6.90 50.92 -33.42
N THR A 594 -5.64 50.96 -33.86
CA THR A 594 -5.13 50.19 -35.01
C THR A 594 -5.06 48.71 -34.67
N ARG A 595 -5.47 47.83 -35.56
CA ARG A 595 -5.58 46.39 -35.28
C ARG A 595 -4.24 45.70 -35.06
N ALA A 596 -3.15 46.25 -35.59
CA ALA A 596 -1.80 45.76 -35.32
C ALA A 596 -1.29 46.09 -33.90
N SER A 597 -1.98 46.92 -33.11
CA SER A 597 -1.59 47.16 -31.71
C SER A 597 -1.86 45.92 -30.85
N GLY A 598 -1.02 45.68 -29.84
CA GLY A 598 -1.19 44.66 -28.83
C GLY A 598 -1.81 45.24 -27.56
N TYR A 599 -3.04 44.86 -27.21
CA TYR A 599 -3.71 45.25 -25.95
C TYR A 599 -4.18 44.03 -25.16
N ALA A 600 -4.49 44.25 -23.87
CA ALA A 600 -4.99 43.20 -23.02
C ALA A 600 -6.41 42.76 -23.44
N VAL A 601 -6.74 41.50 -23.16
CA VAL A 601 -8.08 40.94 -23.36
C VAL A 601 -8.62 40.50 -22.00
N ARG A 602 -9.87 40.89 -21.74
CA ARG A 602 -10.66 40.50 -20.57
C ARG A 602 -11.97 39.93 -21.09
N CYS A 603 -12.23 38.66 -20.82
CA CYS A 603 -13.38 38.00 -21.40
C CYS A 603 -14.65 38.18 -20.56
N ILE A 604 -15.78 38.20 -21.26
CA ILE A 604 -17.13 38.23 -20.71
C ILE A 604 -17.84 36.92 -21.08
N LYS A 605 -18.66 36.38 -20.18
CA LYS A 605 -19.45 35.19 -20.45
C LYS A 605 -20.56 35.55 -21.43
N GLU A 606 -20.82 34.69 -22.42
CA GLU A 606 -21.95 34.90 -23.32
C GLU A 606 -23.27 34.81 -22.53
N ASP A 607 -24.12 35.81 -22.68
CA ASP A 607 -25.45 35.76 -22.11
C ASP A 607 -26.26 34.72 -22.90
N VAL A 608 -26.65 33.62 -22.23
CA VAL A 608 -27.64 32.70 -22.80
C VAL A 608 -28.97 33.43 -22.84
N THR A 609 -29.20 34.19 -23.91
CA THR A 609 -30.54 34.67 -24.22
C THR A 609 -31.38 33.44 -24.50
N LEU A 610 -32.33 33.14 -23.62
CA LEU A 610 -33.34 32.11 -23.86
C LEU A 610 -34.24 32.60 -25.00
N THR A 611 -33.78 32.45 -26.23
CA THR A 611 -34.59 32.56 -27.44
C THR A 611 -34.89 31.16 -27.94
N ASP A 612 -35.61 30.37 -27.14
CA ASP A 612 -36.36 29.26 -27.71
C ASP A 612 -37.63 29.00 -26.88
N ASP A 613 -38.75 28.99 -27.57
CA ASP A 613 -40.12 28.86 -27.07
C ASP A 613 -40.44 27.36 -26.85
N SER A 614 -39.55 26.68 -26.12
CA SER A 614 -39.66 25.26 -25.77
C SER A 614 -40.23 25.11 -24.35
N PRO A 615 -41.24 24.26 -24.13
CA PRO A 615 -41.82 24.10 -22.80
C PRO A 615 -40.76 23.53 -21.85
N ARG A 616 -40.48 24.30 -20.79
CA ARG A 616 -39.67 23.86 -19.66
C ARG A 616 -40.19 22.53 -19.11
N GLU A 617 -39.45 21.44 -19.32
CA GLU A 617 -39.47 20.37 -18.35
C GLU A 617 -38.70 20.84 -17.12
N THR A 618 -39.47 21.16 -16.08
CA THR A 618 -38.99 21.31 -14.71
C THR A 618 -38.39 19.99 -14.25
N LEU A 619 -37.06 19.91 -14.20
CA LEU A 619 -36.36 19.01 -13.30
C LEU A 619 -35.73 19.87 -12.19
N TRP A 620 -36.54 20.11 -11.16
CA TRP A 620 -36.01 20.38 -9.84
C TRP A 620 -35.65 19.03 -9.22
N GLU A 621 -34.40 18.62 -9.32
CA GLU A 621 -33.84 17.72 -8.31
C GLU A 621 -32.97 18.57 -7.38
N ILE A 622 -33.53 18.80 -6.20
CA ILE A 622 -32.80 19.27 -5.03
C ILE A 622 -31.97 18.06 -4.59
N GLU A 623 -30.68 18.04 -4.91
CA GLU A 623 -29.74 17.30 -4.08
C GLU A 623 -29.40 18.20 -2.88
N GLU A 624 -29.90 17.81 -1.71
CA GLU A 624 -29.39 18.28 -0.43
C GLU A 624 -27.95 17.77 -0.26
N SER A 625 -26.97 18.49 -0.82
CA SER A 625 -25.57 18.28 -0.49
C SER A 625 -25.20 19.06 0.77
N LYS A 626 -24.80 18.26 1.76
CA LYS A 626 -24.15 18.55 3.04
C LYS A 626 -23.46 19.92 3.15
N ALA A 627 -23.78 20.61 4.24
CA ALA A 627 -23.12 21.82 4.69
C ALA A 627 -21.60 21.64 4.85
N ILE A 628 -20.83 22.44 4.10
CA ILE A 628 -19.49 22.88 4.48
C ILE A 628 -19.43 24.38 4.14
N GLN A 629 -19.64 25.23 5.15
CA GLN A 629 -19.28 26.64 5.06
C GLN A 629 -17.77 26.74 5.25
N SER A 630 -17.05 26.94 4.16
CA SER A 630 -15.62 27.26 4.16
C SER A 630 -15.33 28.21 2.99
N ASN A 631 -15.31 29.51 3.27
CA ASN A 631 -14.73 30.50 2.38
C ASN A 631 -13.36 30.89 2.93
N THR A 632 -12.31 30.20 2.50
CA THR A 632 -10.93 30.64 2.69
C THR A 632 -10.56 31.65 1.60
N PHE A 633 -10.26 32.90 1.95
CA PHE A 633 -9.58 33.84 1.06
C PHE A 633 -8.19 34.26 1.60
N THR A 634 -7.18 33.86 0.83
CA THR A 634 -5.85 34.45 0.56
C THR A 634 -4.86 34.93 1.63
N ASN A 635 -5.21 35.15 2.91
CA ASN A 635 -4.22 35.67 3.89
C ASN A 635 -4.08 34.86 5.19
N GLY A 636 -4.61 33.64 5.26
CA GLY A 636 -4.52 32.82 6.48
C GLY A 636 -5.38 33.32 7.65
N LEU A 637 -6.32 34.24 7.38
CA LEU A 637 -7.37 34.61 8.33
C LEU A 637 -8.63 33.76 8.04
N GLU A 638 -9.08 32.99 9.03
CA GLU A 638 -10.29 32.18 8.94
C GLU A 638 -11.47 32.95 9.55
N ILE A 639 -12.53 33.24 8.80
CA ILE A 639 -13.71 33.96 9.31
C ILE A 639 -14.91 33.02 9.22
N LEU A 640 -15.54 32.74 10.37
CA LEU A 640 -16.69 31.86 10.48
C LEU A 640 -17.88 32.62 11.07
N VAL A 641 -18.99 32.64 10.36
CA VAL A 641 -20.23 33.35 10.73
C VAL A 641 -21.34 32.32 10.98
N TYR A 642 -21.75 32.11 12.22
CA TYR A 642 -22.72 31.06 12.56
C TYR A 642 -23.65 31.40 13.74
N PRO A 643 -24.95 31.06 13.68
CA PRO A 643 -25.63 30.46 12.53
C PRO A 643 -25.86 31.50 11.42
N ASN A 644 -25.67 31.07 10.17
CA ASN A 644 -25.99 31.87 8.99
C ASN A 644 -26.69 30.94 7.98
N PRO A 645 -28.02 31.02 7.80
CA PRO A 645 -28.89 32.14 8.18
C PRO A 645 -29.16 32.27 9.69
N THR A 646 -29.35 33.49 10.19
CA THR A 646 -29.68 33.80 11.59
C THR A 646 -31.11 34.32 11.75
N THR A 647 -31.72 34.14 12.93
CA THR A 647 -32.99 34.77 13.33
C THR A 647 -32.80 36.00 14.22
N GLY A 648 -31.56 36.48 14.38
CA GLY A 648 -31.26 37.72 15.10
C GLY A 648 -30.06 37.69 16.04
N VAL A 649 -29.39 36.55 16.21
CA VAL A 649 -28.07 36.49 16.88
C VAL A 649 -27.10 35.66 16.04
N VAL A 650 -25.92 36.20 15.77
CA VAL A 650 -24.88 35.52 14.99
C VAL A 650 -23.54 35.59 15.70
N ASN A 651 -22.79 34.49 15.71
CA ASN A 651 -21.45 34.44 16.23
C ASN A 651 -20.44 34.59 15.09
N LEU A 652 -19.39 35.35 15.34
CA LEU A 652 -18.28 35.58 14.45
C LEU A 652 -17.02 35.02 15.12
N LYS A 653 -16.41 33.99 14.52
CA LYS A 653 -15.09 33.49 14.91
C LYS A 653 -14.06 33.92 13.89
N ILE A 654 -12.97 34.53 14.36
CA ILE A 654 -11.86 35.05 13.56
C ILE A 654 -10.60 34.26 13.98
N GLY A 655 -10.07 33.42 13.10
CA GLY A 655 -8.82 32.67 13.27
C GLY A 655 -7.65 33.40 12.62
N GLY A 656 -6.57 33.64 13.37
CA GLY A 656 -5.40 34.39 12.93
C GLY A 656 -4.80 35.26 14.06
N ILE A 657 -3.63 35.85 13.85
CA ILE A 657 -3.01 36.77 14.83
C ILE A 657 -3.77 38.10 14.77
N PRO A 658 -4.34 38.61 15.89
CA PRO A 658 -4.93 39.94 15.90
C PRO A 658 -3.86 41.00 15.60
N GLU A 659 -4.19 41.99 14.77
CA GLU A 659 -3.34 43.17 14.61
C GLU A 659 -3.13 43.86 15.95
N GLU A 660 -1.99 44.55 16.12
CA GLU A 660 -1.79 45.43 17.27
C GLU A 660 -2.90 46.50 17.30
N GLY A 661 -3.89 46.31 18.19
CA GLY A 661 -5.02 47.24 18.36
C GLY A 661 -6.41 46.67 18.03
N GLY A 662 -6.51 45.44 17.54
CA GLY A 662 -7.79 44.72 17.35
C GLY A 662 -8.46 44.91 15.97
N PHE A 663 -9.68 44.39 15.84
CA PHE A 663 -10.48 44.39 14.61
C PHE A 663 -11.62 45.40 14.70
N GLN A 664 -11.91 46.02 13.56
CA GLN A 664 -13.15 46.75 13.33
C GLN A 664 -14.12 45.89 12.53
N ILE A 665 -15.34 45.73 13.04
CA ILE A 665 -16.42 44.99 12.39
C ILE A 665 -17.54 45.96 12.01
N ARG A 666 -17.99 45.87 10.75
CA ARG A 666 -19.12 46.62 10.21
C ARG A 666 -20.17 45.67 9.66
N VAL A 667 -21.44 45.91 9.96
CA VAL A 667 -22.57 45.27 9.26
C VAL A 667 -23.15 46.29 8.31
N ILE A 668 -23.29 45.90 7.06
CA ILE A 668 -23.65 46.78 5.94
C ILE A 668 -24.85 46.15 5.22
N ASP A 669 -25.86 46.95 4.86
CA ASP A 669 -26.97 46.46 4.06
C ASP A 669 -26.59 46.26 2.57
N VAL A 670 -27.50 45.70 1.77
CA VAL A 670 -27.26 45.43 0.33
C VAL A 670 -26.99 46.67 -0.52
N ILE A 671 -27.29 47.87 -0.03
CA ILE A 671 -27.03 49.13 -0.74
C ILE A 671 -25.74 49.82 -0.23
N GLY A 672 -24.96 49.14 0.62
CA GLY A 672 -23.67 49.63 1.12
C GLY A 672 -23.79 50.57 2.32
N LYS A 673 -24.98 50.73 2.92
CA LYS A 673 -25.17 51.56 4.11
C LYS A 673 -24.80 50.77 5.36
N GLU A 674 -23.91 51.34 6.16
CA GLU A 674 -23.56 50.80 7.47
C GLU A 674 -24.76 50.85 8.42
N VAL A 675 -25.11 49.68 8.97
CA VAL A 675 -26.20 49.53 9.94
C VAL A 675 -25.69 49.25 11.35
N LEU A 676 -24.50 48.66 11.49
CA LEU A 676 -23.82 48.46 12.78
C LEU A 676 -22.30 48.58 12.64
N ARG A 677 -21.64 49.07 13.69
CA ARG A 677 -20.18 49.14 13.79
C ARG A 677 -19.73 48.96 15.24
N PHE A 678 -18.67 48.20 15.44
CA PHE A 678 -17.95 48.12 16.71
C PHE A 678 -16.51 47.65 16.50
N VAL A 679 -15.67 47.85 17.51
CA VAL A 679 -14.25 47.46 17.53
C VAL A 679 -14.06 46.43 18.64
N THR A 680 -13.25 45.41 18.39
CA THR A 680 -13.03 44.30 19.33
C THR A 680 -11.59 43.80 19.23
N THR A 681 -11.06 43.29 20.34
CA THR A 681 -9.81 42.51 20.35
C THR A 681 -10.09 41.01 20.45
N ASP A 682 -11.35 40.61 20.63
CA ASP A 682 -11.73 39.22 20.83
C ASP A 682 -11.86 38.49 19.49
N ASN A 683 -11.38 37.25 19.45
CA ASN A 683 -11.44 36.40 18.26
C ASN A 683 -12.77 35.64 18.13
N LEU A 684 -13.66 35.74 19.13
CA LEU A 684 -15.01 35.18 19.08
C LEU A 684 -15.99 36.22 19.62
N ILE A 685 -16.91 36.67 18.76
CA ILE A 685 -17.88 37.73 19.08
C ILE A 685 -19.29 37.24 18.81
N SER A 686 -20.24 37.57 19.69
CA SER A 686 -21.67 37.36 19.45
C SER A 686 -22.37 38.68 19.15
N LEU A 687 -23.05 38.75 18.01
CA LEU A 687 -23.74 39.95 17.51
C LEU A 687 -25.24 39.78 17.64
N ASN A 688 -25.86 40.72 18.35
CA ASN A 688 -27.31 40.84 18.42
C ASN A 688 -27.81 41.75 17.30
N LEU A 689 -28.55 41.17 16.38
CA LEU A 689 -29.07 41.78 15.16
C LEU A 689 -30.60 41.89 15.15
N ASN A 690 -31.28 41.63 16.28
CA ASN A 690 -32.73 41.64 16.39
C ASN A 690 -33.39 42.99 16.03
N SER A 691 -32.61 44.07 15.98
CA SER A 691 -33.07 45.41 15.57
C SER A 691 -33.06 45.61 14.04
N LEU A 692 -32.50 44.67 13.27
CA LEU A 692 -32.41 44.73 11.82
C LEU A 692 -33.58 43.95 11.18
N GLN A 693 -34.06 44.42 10.03
CA GLN A 693 -35.12 43.73 9.28
C GLN A 693 -34.57 42.46 8.61
N SER A 694 -35.42 41.45 8.41
CA SER A 694 -35.09 40.27 7.61
C SER A 694 -34.58 40.68 6.23
N GLY A 695 -33.47 40.08 5.79
CA GLY A 695 -32.79 40.49 4.56
C GLY A 695 -31.33 40.06 4.51
N ILE A 696 -30.67 40.41 3.41
CA ILE A 696 -29.24 40.15 3.21
C ILE A 696 -28.44 41.35 3.73
N TYR A 697 -27.37 41.06 4.44
CA TYR A 697 -26.38 42.02 4.92
C TYR A 697 -24.98 41.47 4.65
N PHE A 698 -23.98 42.32 4.82
CA PHE A 698 -22.57 41.95 4.71
C PHE A 698 -21.84 42.34 6.00
N ILE A 699 -21.09 41.40 6.56
CA ILE A 699 -20.20 41.63 7.69
C ILE A 699 -18.81 41.89 7.13
N GLN A 700 -18.34 43.13 7.21
CA GLN A 700 -17.01 43.53 6.82
C GLN A 700 -16.09 43.58 8.05
N ILE A 701 -14.93 42.95 7.95
CA ILE A 701 -13.90 42.93 9.00
C ILE A 701 -12.66 43.65 8.47
N SER A 702 -12.16 44.63 9.21
CA SER A 702 -10.97 45.40 8.88
C SER A 702 -10.06 45.61 10.09
N GLY A 703 -8.80 45.94 9.85
CA GLY A 703 -7.89 46.46 10.87
C GLY A 703 -8.33 47.84 11.35
N ILE A 704 -7.79 48.28 12.48
CA ILE A 704 -8.06 49.63 13.02
C ILE A 704 -7.50 50.75 12.13
N GLU A 705 -6.51 50.46 11.29
CA GLU A 705 -5.95 51.39 10.29
C GLU A 705 -6.77 51.43 8.99
N GLY A 706 -7.79 50.57 8.86
CA GLY A 706 -8.77 50.59 7.77
C GLY A 706 -8.59 49.51 6.70
N ASP A 707 -7.56 48.68 6.80
CA ASP A 707 -7.31 47.56 5.87
C ASP A 707 -8.38 46.47 6.01
N VAL A 708 -9.05 46.14 4.91
CA VAL A 708 -10.17 45.18 4.91
C VAL A 708 -9.62 43.76 4.76
N PHE A 709 -9.91 42.89 5.74
CA PHE A 709 -9.48 41.50 5.73
C PHE A 709 -10.47 40.55 5.08
N GLY A 710 -11.77 40.83 5.19
CA GLY A 710 -12.80 39.96 4.66
C GLY A 710 -14.18 40.59 4.72
N ILE A 711 -15.08 40.10 3.86
CA ILE A 711 -16.49 40.46 3.83
C ILE A 711 -17.29 39.16 3.72
N GLU A 712 -18.13 38.89 4.71
CA GLU A 712 -18.98 37.70 4.73
C GLU A 712 -20.45 38.06 4.52
N ARG A 713 -21.14 37.27 3.71
CA ARG A 713 -22.59 37.42 3.50
C ARG A 713 -23.32 36.93 4.75
N LEU A 714 -24.28 37.71 5.24
CA LEU A 714 -25.14 37.37 6.37
C LEU A 714 -26.61 37.41 5.92
N LEU A 715 -27.35 36.34 6.18
CA LEU A 715 -28.79 36.28 5.94
C LEU A 715 -29.55 36.32 7.26
N ILE A 716 -30.38 37.35 7.47
CA ILE A 716 -31.32 37.45 8.58
C ILE A 716 -32.69 36.99 8.10
N LYS A 717 -33.24 35.96 8.74
CA LYS A 717 -34.58 35.41 8.46
C LYS A 717 -35.66 36.15 9.24
#